data_AF-A0A9W8JS08-F1
#
_entry.id   AF-A0A9W8JS08-F1
#
_cell.length_a   1.000
_cell.length_b   1.000
_cell.length_c   1.000
_cell.angle_alpha   90.00
_cell.angle_beta   90.00
_cell.angle_gamma   90.00
#
_symmetry.space_group_name_H-M   'P 1'
#
loop_
_entity.id
_entity.type
_entity.pdbx_description
1 polymer ?
#
loop_
_entity_poly.entity_id
_entity_poly.type
_entity_poly.pdbx_seq_one_letter_code
_entity_poly.pdbx_strand_id
1 'polypeptide(L)'
;MPSLPSPSGLPNDLWDLVVSIYDAMSSFLWYFTAFLASSAVLPNGGLQGVAAQYLLGLGIGDITGPVVETNMMGYADLAQVDRGLHMRERSRAFIVADAAAPNNRIVFINADIAMGDTGVRRSIVAQLSSQFPGVYTDTNIAFVSTHSHAGVGGYLENLLPQVTSLGYVKQTADAIVAGTVLAVRRAHQSLAPGRLRVGNATVLNANINRSPTAYLANPAQERARYQYDQDKEMTVLRFDDNNGNARGLLSFFPVHCTSLYQNNTLVSGDNKGMAAFLYESFVEPNALPGNTTFVAGFTQSNVGDTSPNTLGPICQSPGKEYDGQPCDPDHSTCGGTVQDCRGRGPGFRISDFESNRIIGQLQFEGAQGIMNGPLSPVQGSVKSVHAYVAMANHSFQLSDGRTVSTCPAAMGYAFAGGTTDGPGAADFIQGSNTSTTQNPFWEIVKGAITPVPSAAQKACQDPKPILLNTGYAHWPYEWAPNTVDVQILRAGNFGEFTTMAGRRIRANTSGKPSPTRAEHVHRDLNGKVGLILDGGACGVGLESTVVDGLHDDGNIRVLRPGGITVEDIEGALRKEIHDVANVPKVLVHKRDYADEKIEAAPTTPGMKYRHYSPSVPVTLLSTLPSLSGTQTPIQLSEYIDSLRTEDLKIGVLAATDSMLWNSLDSIDGVTWYRYPLGPTSEPSVIAHRLFDGLLTLEKDGVHRMLIEEVDETREGLAVMNRVRKAASDVIRVTLN
;
A
#
# COMPACT_ATOMS: atom_id res chain seq x y z
N MET A 1 1.99 0.38 51.67
CA MET A 1 2.12 0.93 53.05
C MET A 1 1.40 2.28 53.10
N PRO A 2 0.89 2.71 54.27
CA PRO A 2 -0.54 2.88 54.56
C PRO A 2 -1.13 4.24 54.14
N SER A 3 -2.46 4.24 54.00
CA SER A 3 -3.33 5.41 53.81
C SER A 3 -3.16 6.45 54.92
N LEU A 4 -2.81 7.68 54.53
CA LEU A 4 -2.81 8.84 55.43
C LEU A 4 -4.25 9.30 55.72
N PRO A 5 -4.55 9.75 56.96
CA PRO A 5 -5.87 10.21 57.36
C PRO A 5 -6.16 11.61 56.83
N SER A 6 -7.43 11.91 56.52
CA SER A 6 -7.85 13.28 56.16
C SER A 6 -7.76 14.20 57.38
N PRO A 7 -7.13 15.38 57.29
CA PRO A 7 -7.36 16.44 58.25
C PRO A 7 -8.45 17.36 57.72
N SER A 8 -9.58 17.34 58.40
CA SER A 8 -10.51 18.45 58.49
C SER A 8 -9.76 19.71 58.94
N GLY A 9 -9.79 20.78 58.14
CA GLY A 9 -9.39 22.11 58.62
C GLY A 9 -8.69 23.07 57.67
N LEU A 10 -8.66 22.86 56.35
CA LEU A 10 -8.17 23.86 55.40
C LEU A 10 -9.15 24.08 54.23
N PRO A 11 -9.36 25.31 53.74
CA PRO A 11 -10.25 25.59 52.61
C PRO A 11 -9.79 24.84 51.35
N ASN A 12 -10.74 24.28 50.59
CA ASN A 12 -10.46 23.41 49.42
C ASN A 12 -9.45 24.00 48.42
N ASP A 13 -9.48 25.32 48.20
CA ASP A 13 -8.57 26.00 47.26
C ASP A 13 -7.09 25.92 47.66
N LEU A 14 -6.78 25.78 48.95
CA LEU A 14 -5.40 25.69 49.45
C LEU A 14 -4.88 24.26 49.37
N TRP A 15 -5.74 23.25 49.49
CA TRP A 15 -5.39 21.85 49.29
C TRP A 15 -5.11 21.55 47.81
N ASP A 16 -5.93 22.09 46.90
CA ASP A 16 -5.72 21.92 45.47
C ASP A 16 -4.43 22.62 44.99
N LEU A 17 -4.08 23.76 45.59
CA LEU A 17 -2.79 24.43 45.35
C LEU A 17 -1.60 23.59 45.84
N VAL A 18 -1.71 22.98 47.03
CA VAL A 18 -0.65 22.13 47.60
C VAL A 18 -0.46 20.85 46.78
N VAL A 19 -1.56 20.23 46.31
CA VAL A 19 -1.51 19.05 45.43
C VAL A 19 -0.93 19.43 44.05
N SER A 20 -1.30 20.57 43.49
CA SER A 20 -0.76 21.05 42.21
C SER A 20 0.75 21.36 42.28
N ILE A 21 1.21 21.95 43.38
CA ILE A 21 2.65 22.21 43.61
C ILE A 21 3.39 20.89 43.84
N TYR A 22 2.81 19.93 44.57
CA TYR A 22 3.40 18.61 44.77
C TYR A 22 3.52 17.82 43.45
N ASP A 23 2.51 17.85 42.59
CA ASP A 23 2.52 17.20 41.28
C ASP A 23 3.49 17.87 40.30
N ALA A 24 3.62 19.20 40.35
CA ALA A 24 4.60 19.94 39.57
C ALA A 24 6.04 19.65 40.03
N MET A 25 6.27 19.58 41.35
CA MET A 25 7.58 19.26 41.91
C MET A 25 7.97 17.79 41.73
N SER A 26 7.02 16.85 41.84
CA SER A 26 7.26 15.43 41.57
C SER A 26 7.54 15.19 40.09
N SER A 27 6.80 15.84 39.19
CA SER A 27 7.05 15.83 37.76
C SER A 27 8.43 16.41 37.42
N PHE A 28 8.80 17.55 38.02
CA PHE A 28 10.13 18.14 37.83
C PHE A 28 11.25 17.23 38.34
N LEU A 29 11.07 16.56 39.48
CA LEU A 29 12.05 15.60 40.01
C LEU A 29 12.20 14.36 39.11
N TRP A 30 11.12 13.89 38.49
CA TRP A 30 11.14 12.80 37.49
C TRP A 30 11.80 13.22 36.17
N TYR A 31 11.55 14.44 35.68
CA TYR A 31 12.23 14.96 34.48
C TYR A 31 13.70 15.28 34.75
N PHE A 32 14.05 15.75 35.94
CA PHE A 32 15.43 16.07 36.32
C PHE A 32 16.26 14.79 36.59
N THR A 33 15.64 13.74 37.14
CA THR A 33 16.28 12.41 37.26
C THR A 33 16.43 11.71 35.91
N ALA A 34 15.47 11.86 34.98
CA ALA A 34 15.63 11.40 33.59
C ALA A 34 16.73 12.17 32.83
N PHE A 35 16.87 13.47 33.08
CA PHE A 35 17.93 14.31 32.50
C PHE A 35 19.33 13.96 33.05
N LEU A 36 19.46 13.75 34.36
CA LEU A 36 20.74 13.33 34.98
C LEU A 36 21.11 11.88 34.67
N ALA A 37 20.13 10.98 34.49
CA ALA A 37 20.37 9.61 34.03
C ALA A 37 20.86 9.54 32.57
N SER A 38 20.64 10.60 31.77
CA SER A 38 21.16 10.71 30.40
C SER A 38 22.57 11.31 30.29
N SER A 39 23.15 11.79 31.41
CA SER A 39 24.41 12.55 31.41
C SER A 39 25.52 11.95 32.30
N ALA A 40 25.31 10.77 32.89
CA ALA A 40 26.36 10.05 33.60
C ALA A 40 26.68 8.71 32.90
N VAL A 41 27.99 8.47 32.71
CA VAL A 41 28.66 7.28 32.17
C VAL A 41 29.11 7.39 30.70
N LEU A 42 30.15 8.20 30.50
CA LEU A 42 31.20 7.87 29.53
C LEU A 42 32.23 6.96 30.21
N PRO A 43 32.46 5.76 29.66
CA PRO A 43 33.79 5.23 29.52
C PRO A 43 34.05 4.94 28.04
N ASN A 44 35.19 5.43 27.57
CA ASN A 44 35.74 5.24 26.24
C ASN A 44 35.57 3.79 25.74
N GLY A 45 34.79 3.63 24.68
CA GLY A 45 34.67 2.42 23.88
C GLY A 45 33.86 2.75 22.64
N GLY A 46 34.48 2.64 21.45
CA GLY A 46 33.91 3.09 20.19
C GLY A 46 32.52 2.53 19.93
N LEU A 47 31.58 3.40 19.55
CA LEU A 47 30.21 3.01 19.20
C LEU A 47 29.92 3.39 17.75
N GLN A 48 29.62 2.36 16.96
CA GLN A 48 28.99 2.45 15.65
C GLN A 48 27.60 3.09 15.79
N GLY A 49 27.52 4.41 15.67
CA GLY A 49 26.25 5.14 15.68
C GLY A 49 25.62 5.17 14.29
N VAL A 50 24.81 4.16 13.94
CA VAL A 50 23.90 4.26 12.78
C VAL A 50 22.55 4.76 13.30
N ALA A 51 22.27 6.06 13.09
CA ALA A 51 21.03 6.71 13.52
C ALA A 51 19.76 5.95 13.07
N ALA A 52 18.74 5.93 13.93
CA ALA A 52 17.44 5.34 13.64
C ALA A 52 16.68 6.16 12.59
N GLN A 53 15.94 5.51 11.69
CA GLN A 53 15.28 6.19 10.56
C GLN A 53 13.84 6.61 10.86
N TYR A 54 13.13 5.87 11.72
CA TYR A 54 11.73 6.13 12.05
C TYR A 54 11.52 6.12 13.56
N LEU A 55 10.43 6.73 14.00
CA LEU A 55 9.81 6.44 15.30
C LEU A 55 8.71 5.40 15.09
N LEU A 56 8.81 4.29 15.81
CA LEU A 56 7.91 3.14 15.69
C LEU A 56 7.14 2.95 16.99
N GLY A 57 5.82 2.88 16.88
CA GLY A 57 4.91 2.66 18.00
C GLY A 57 4.00 1.47 17.73
N LEU A 58 3.85 0.57 18.69
CA LEU A 58 3.08 -0.67 18.58
C LEU A 58 2.14 -0.81 19.77
N GLY A 59 0.89 -1.20 19.53
CA GLY A 59 -0.09 -1.33 20.61
C GLY A 59 -1.20 -2.33 20.31
N ILE A 60 -1.70 -2.97 21.36
CA ILE A 60 -2.81 -3.93 21.30
C ILE A 60 -3.94 -3.41 22.18
N GLY A 61 -5.17 -3.50 21.70
CA GLY A 61 -6.40 -3.23 22.44
C GLY A 61 -7.40 -4.35 22.24
N ASP A 62 -8.18 -4.65 23.26
CA ASP A 62 -9.30 -5.60 23.18
C ASP A 62 -10.51 -4.90 22.57
N ILE A 63 -11.09 -5.49 21.53
CA ILE A 63 -12.26 -4.98 20.81
C ILE A 63 -13.47 -5.92 20.88
N THR A 64 -13.37 -6.98 21.71
CA THR A 64 -14.42 -7.99 21.84
C THR A 64 -15.71 -7.35 22.36
N GLY A 65 -16.78 -7.44 21.57
CA GLY A 65 -18.12 -7.00 21.95
C GLY A 65 -18.84 -7.99 22.88
N PRO A 66 -20.18 -7.91 22.97
CA PRO A 66 -20.98 -8.96 23.60
C PRO A 66 -20.74 -10.32 22.93
N VAL A 67 -20.61 -11.38 23.73
CA VAL A 67 -20.30 -12.74 23.25
C VAL A 67 -21.49 -13.69 23.39
N VAL A 68 -22.68 -13.14 23.65
CA VAL A 68 -23.93 -13.87 23.78
C VAL A 68 -25.07 -13.04 23.22
N GLU A 69 -26.05 -13.70 22.60
CA GLU A 69 -27.32 -13.12 22.14
C GLU A 69 -27.19 -12.04 21.04
N THR A 70 -25.99 -11.89 20.47
CA THR A 70 -25.71 -11.05 19.29
C THR A 70 -25.48 -11.93 18.07
N ASN A 71 -25.87 -11.46 16.88
CA ASN A 71 -25.56 -12.16 15.64
C ASN A 71 -24.08 -12.00 15.29
N MET A 72 -23.47 -13.03 14.69
CA MET A 72 -22.10 -12.96 14.18
C MET A 72 -22.05 -12.24 12.83
N MET A 73 -20.99 -11.47 12.57
CA MET A 73 -20.86 -10.76 11.30
C MET A 73 -20.05 -11.57 10.28
N GLY A 74 -20.56 -11.70 9.06
CA GLY A 74 -19.85 -12.32 7.94
C GLY A 74 -20.73 -13.21 7.07
N TYR A 75 -21.24 -14.30 7.65
CA TYR A 75 -22.03 -15.31 6.91
C TYR A 75 -23.47 -14.91 6.59
N ALA A 76 -23.94 -13.79 7.14
CA ALA A 76 -25.30 -13.29 6.92
C ALA A 76 -26.40 -14.32 7.27
N ASP A 77 -26.19 -15.09 8.34
CA ASP A 77 -27.12 -16.12 8.82
C ASP A 77 -27.80 -15.67 10.11
N LEU A 78 -29.13 -15.57 10.09
CA LEU A 78 -29.95 -15.21 11.24
C LEU A 78 -29.85 -16.22 12.40
N ALA A 79 -29.56 -17.48 12.11
CA ALA A 79 -29.41 -18.52 13.12
C ALA A 79 -28.04 -18.48 13.83
N GLN A 80 -27.06 -17.80 13.23
CA GLN A 80 -25.71 -17.70 13.78
C GLN A 80 -25.63 -16.63 14.87
N VAL A 81 -25.96 -17.04 16.09
CA VAL A 81 -25.98 -16.17 17.27
C VAL A 81 -24.86 -16.58 18.22
N ASP A 82 -24.13 -15.59 18.72
CA ASP A 82 -23.09 -15.73 19.73
C ASP A 82 -23.64 -16.43 20.99
N ARG A 83 -22.88 -17.41 21.49
CA ARG A 83 -23.19 -18.18 22.71
C ARG A 83 -21.98 -18.35 23.63
N GLY A 84 -20.86 -17.73 23.30
CA GLY A 84 -19.66 -17.81 24.09
C GLY A 84 -18.44 -17.26 23.36
N LEU A 85 -17.28 -17.51 23.97
CA LEU A 85 -15.99 -17.00 23.51
C LEU A 85 -15.04 -18.17 23.28
N HIS A 86 -14.47 -18.23 22.08
CA HIS A 86 -13.31 -19.08 21.79
C HIS A 86 -12.02 -18.30 22.09
N MET A 87 -11.86 -17.14 21.46
CA MET A 87 -10.74 -16.23 21.72
C MET A 87 -11.15 -14.77 21.52
N ARG A 88 -10.54 -13.84 22.26
CA ARG A 88 -10.83 -12.41 22.15
C ARG A 88 -10.40 -11.84 20.79
N GLU A 89 -11.17 -10.88 20.31
CA GLU A 89 -10.84 -10.06 19.14
C GLU A 89 -9.95 -8.89 19.57
N ARG A 90 -8.89 -8.61 18.81
CA ARG A 90 -7.94 -7.53 19.12
C ARG A 90 -7.80 -6.53 17.99
N SER A 91 -7.60 -5.28 18.36
CA SER A 91 -7.09 -4.23 17.48
C SER A 91 -5.60 -4.06 17.72
N ARG A 92 -4.80 -4.19 16.66
CA ARG A 92 -3.34 -4.02 16.69
C ARG A 92 -2.97 -2.78 15.88
N ALA A 93 -2.34 -1.81 16.53
CA ALA A 93 -1.98 -0.53 15.95
C ALA A 93 -0.47 -0.45 15.70
N PHE A 94 -0.10 0.02 14.52
CA PHE A 94 1.27 0.20 14.05
C PHE A 94 1.45 1.65 13.62
N ILE A 95 2.25 2.41 14.37
CA ILE A 95 2.59 3.79 14.05
C ILE A 95 3.97 3.82 13.44
N VAL A 96 4.07 4.48 12.29
CA VAL A 96 5.35 4.81 11.66
C VAL A 96 5.40 6.32 11.48
N ALA A 97 6.38 6.96 12.09
CA ALA A 97 6.64 8.38 11.92
C ALA A 97 8.07 8.61 11.44
N ASP A 98 8.26 9.62 10.61
CA ASP A 98 9.59 10.08 10.22
C ASP A 98 10.35 10.56 11.47
N ALA A 99 11.59 10.07 11.69
CA ALA A 99 12.37 10.47 12.85
C ALA A 99 12.78 11.95 12.80
N ALA A 100 13.02 12.50 11.61
CA ALA A 100 13.41 13.89 11.42
C ALA A 100 12.21 14.84 11.40
N ALA A 101 11.03 14.34 11.01
CA ALA A 101 9.79 15.11 10.98
C ALA A 101 8.62 14.30 11.55
N PRO A 102 8.53 14.10 12.88
CA PRO A 102 7.54 13.20 13.50
C PRO A 102 6.08 13.49 13.19
N ASN A 103 5.72 14.69 12.72
CA ASN A 103 4.37 15.00 12.27
C ASN A 103 4.01 14.29 10.96
N ASN A 104 5.00 13.93 10.13
CA ASN A 104 4.83 13.00 9.02
C ASN A 104 4.72 11.58 9.58
N ARG A 105 3.50 11.16 9.88
CA ARG A 105 3.21 9.85 10.45
C ARG A 105 1.99 9.22 9.84
N ILE A 106 1.92 7.90 9.95
CA ILE A 106 0.75 7.08 9.63
C ILE A 106 0.45 6.13 10.79
N VAL A 107 -0.81 5.73 10.88
CA VAL A 107 -1.28 4.68 11.78
C VAL A 107 -1.97 3.62 10.95
N PHE A 108 -1.44 2.40 10.96
CA PHE A 108 -2.12 1.24 10.40
C PHE A 108 -2.76 0.44 11.54
N ILE A 109 -4.06 0.21 11.47
CA ILE A 109 -4.81 -0.55 12.46
C ILE A 109 -5.28 -1.85 11.82
N ASN A 110 -4.91 -2.99 12.41
CA ASN A 110 -5.37 -4.31 12.03
C ASN A 110 -6.31 -4.86 13.13
N ALA A 111 -7.60 -4.93 12.84
CA ALA A 111 -8.64 -5.32 13.79
C ALA A 111 -9.22 -6.71 13.46
N ASP A 112 -9.34 -7.56 14.47
CA ASP A 112 -9.91 -8.91 14.36
C ASP A 112 -11.45 -8.87 14.23
N ILE A 113 -11.97 -8.22 13.19
CA ILE A 113 -13.40 -8.08 12.89
C ILE A 113 -13.69 -8.46 11.43
N ALA A 114 -14.97 -8.58 11.08
CA ALA A 114 -15.41 -8.92 9.74
C ALA A 114 -15.12 -7.83 8.69
N MET A 115 -15.39 -6.55 8.96
CA MET A 115 -15.09 -5.48 8.01
C MET A 115 -14.95 -4.14 8.71
N GLY A 116 -14.29 -3.18 8.05
CA GLY A 116 -14.35 -1.78 8.47
C GLY A 116 -15.74 -1.19 8.20
N ASP A 117 -16.12 -0.19 8.99
CA ASP A 117 -17.33 0.61 8.82
C ASP A 117 -16.97 2.09 8.83
N THR A 118 -17.65 2.88 8.00
CA THR A 118 -17.37 4.33 7.91
C THR A 118 -17.75 5.05 9.19
N GLY A 119 -18.84 4.69 9.86
CA GLY A 119 -19.27 5.25 11.15
C GLY A 119 -18.30 4.91 12.29
N VAL A 120 -17.88 3.65 12.40
CA VAL A 120 -16.85 3.22 13.35
C VAL A 120 -15.53 3.94 13.09
N ARG A 121 -15.09 4.02 11.83
CA ARG A 121 -13.87 4.75 11.43
C ARG A 121 -13.96 6.23 11.81
N ARG A 122 -15.04 6.93 11.45
CA ARG A 122 -15.25 8.34 11.81
C ARG A 122 -15.19 8.54 13.32
N SER A 123 -15.76 7.62 14.10
CA SER A 123 -15.73 7.66 15.57
C SER A 123 -14.32 7.50 16.13
N ILE A 124 -13.53 6.57 15.59
CA ILE A 124 -12.12 6.38 15.95
C ILE A 124 -11.31 7.62 15.63
N VAL A 125 -11.43 8.16 14.40
CA VAL A 125 -10.73 9.38 13.97
C VAL A 125 -11.10 10.53 14.89
N ALA A 126 -12.39 10.80 15.10
CA ALA A 126 -12.85 11.91 15.94
C ALA A 126 -12.28 11.85 17.36
N GLN A 127 -12.29 10.67 18.01
CA GLN A 127 -11.72 10.50 19.34
C GLN A 127 -10.20 10.69 19.36
N LEU A 128 -9.49 10.16 18.36
CA LEU A 128 -8.03 10.30 18.27
C LEU A 128 -7.61 11.74 17.93
N SER A 129 -8.32 12.42 17.03
CA SER A 129 -8.09 13.82 16.72
C SER A 129 -8.38 14.71 17.93
N SER A 130 -9.39 14.40 18.74
CA SER A 130 -9.67 15.12 19.98
C SER A 130 -8.59 14.90 21.05
N GLN A 131 -8.05 13.67 21.17
CA GLN A 131 -7.02 13.34 22.15
C GLN A 131 -5.62 13.82 21.72
N PHE A 132 -5.37 13.85 20.40
CA PHE A 132 -4.10 14.25 19.80
C PHE A 132 -4.33 15.25 18.66
N PRO A 133 -4.69 16.51 18.98
CA PRO A 133 -5.01 17.52 17.98
C PRO A 133 -3.89 17.71 16.95
N GLY A 134 -4.24 17.62 15.66
CA GLY A 134 -3.32 17.77 14.53
C GLY A 134 -2.38 16.59 14.27
N VAL A 135 -2.45 15.51 15.07
CA VAL A 135 -1.54 14.36 14.96
C VAL A 135 -2.17 13.22 14.16
N TYR A 136 -3.41 12.88 14.46
CA TYR A 136 -4.17 11.82 13.80
C TYR A 136 -5.40 12.38 13.13
N THR A 137 -5.57 12.09 11.84
CA THR A 137 -6.61 12.64 10.97
C THR A 137 -7.11 11.56 10.02
N ASP A 138 -8.16 11.86 9.26
CA ASP A 138 -8.67 10.96 8.21
C ASP A 138 -7.60 10.60 7.17
N THR A 139 -6.61 11.47 6.95
CA THR A 139 -5.59 11.27 5.93
C THR A 139 -4.58 10.21 6.30
N ASN A 140 -4.25 10.06 7.59
CA ASN A 140 -3.12 9.23 8.04
C ASN A 140 -3.49 8.02 8.92
N ILE A 141 -4.77 7.81 9.20
CA ILE A 141 -5.25 6.59 9.87
C ILE A 141 -5.80 5.63 8.83
N ALA A 142 -5.32 4.39 8.79
CA ALA A 142 -5.96 3.27 8.10
C ALA A 142 -6.60 2.31 9.11
N PHE A 143 -7.89 2.02 8.94
CA PHE A 143 -8.62 1.05 9.76
C PHE A 143 -8.95 -0.18 8.90
N VAL A 144 -8.24 -1.28 9.16
CA VAL A 144 -8.25 -2.49 8.33
C VAL A 144 -8.68 -3.67 9.18
N SER A 145 -9.51 -4.54 8.62
CA SER A 145 -10.03 -5.74 9.27
C SER A 145 -9.31 -7.00 8.83
N THR A 146 -9.19 -7.99 9.71
CA THR A 146 -8.74 -9.35 9.33
C THR A 146 -9.80 -10.13 8.56
N HIS A 147 -11.03 -9.63 8.50
CA HIS A 147 -12.16 -10.27 7.84
C HIS A 147 -12.65 -11.55 8.51
N SER A 148 -12.65 -11.59 9.86
CA SER A 148 -13.19 -12.73 10.64
C SER A 148 -14.70 -12.84 10.51
N HIS A 149 -15.20 -14.03 10.12
CA HIS A 149 -16.63 -14.35 10.08
C HIS A 149 -17.14 -14.98 11.39
N ALA A 150 -16.24 -15.15 12.36
CA ALA A 150 -16.54 -15.61 13.72
C ALA A 150 -16.44 -14.46 14.74
N GLY A 151 -16.59 -13.21 14.28
CA GLY A 151 -16.55 -12.03 15.13
C GLY A 151 -17.94 -11.49 15.51
N VAL A 152 -17.95 -10.59 16.49
CA VAL A 152 -19.17 -9.90 16.95
C VAL A 152 -19.83 -9.11 15.82
N GLY A 153 -21.16 -9.04 15.79
CA GLY A 153 -21.91 -8.29 14.79
C GLY A 153 -22.66 -7.06 15.29
N GLY A 154 -23.41 -6.42 14.37
CA GLY A 154 -24.28 -5.29 14.68
C GLY A 154 -23.60 -3.91 14.79
N TYR A 155 -22.41 -3.71 14.20
CA TYR A 155 -21.69 -2.42 14.29
C TYR A 155 -21.66 -1.60 12.99
N LEU A 156 -22.28 -2.09 11.92
CA LEU A 156 -22.26 -1.46 10.60
C LEU A 156 -23.36 -0.39 10.47
N GLU A 157 -23.02 0.80 9.98
CA GLU A 157 -23.92 1.97 9.91
C GLU A 157 -25.06 1.77 8.89
N ASN A 158 -24.78 1.12 7.76
CA ASN A 158 -25.75 0.90 6.70
C ASN A 158 -26.76 -0.22 7.03
N LEU A 159 -27.98 -0.10 6.48
CA LEU A 159 -29.08 -0.99 6.88
C LEU A 159 -28.93 -2.43 6.39
N LEU A 160 -28.44 -2.67 5.18
CA LEU A 160 -28.36 -4.02 4.60
C LEU A 160 -27.68 -5.04 5.53
N PRO A 161 -26.45 -4.78 6.04
CA PRO A 161 -25.82 -5.72 6.97
C PRO A 161 -26.51 -5.80 8.34
N GLN A 162 -27.31 -4.80 8.72
CA GLN A 162 -28.06 -4.84 9.97
C GLN A 162 -29.27 -5.77 9.92
N VAL A 163 -29.75 -6.15 8.73
CA VAL A 163 -30.90 -7.05 8.58
C VAL A 163 -30.64 -8.39 9.27
N THR A 164 -29.42 -8.93 9.12
CA THR A 164 -29.06 -10.21 9.75
C THR A 164 -28.68 -10.04 11.22
N SER A 165 -28.11 -8.90 11.60
CA SER A 165 -27.84 -8.61 13.01
C SER A 165 -29.05 -8.13 13.80
N LEU A 166 -30.22 -8.05 13.16
CA LEU A 166 -31.47 -7.54 13.73
C LEU A 166 -31.33 -6.12 14.31
N GLY A 167 -30.47 -5.31 13.68
CA GLY A 167 -30.22 -3.93 14.04
C GLY A 167 -28.78 -3.65 14.49
N TYR A 168 -28.61 -2.45 15.04
CA TYR A 168 -27.34 -1.92 15.52
C TYR A 168 -27.14 -2.22 17.01
N VAL A 169 -26.06 -2.92 17.35
CA VAL A 169 -25.64 -3.25 18.71
C VAL A 169 -24.59 -2.25 19.15
N LYS A 170 -25.04 -1.20 19.86
CA LYS A 170 -24.17 -0.11 20.31
C LYS A 170 -23.00 -0.61 21.15
N GLN A 171 -23.21 -1.61 22.01
CA GLN A 171 -22.16 -2.19 22.84
C GLN A 171 -21.01 -2.77 22.00
N THR A 172 -21.33 -3.39 20.86
CA THR A 172 -20.31 -3.91 19.94
C THR A 172 -19.50 -2.76 19.33
N ALA A 173 -20.18 -1.76 18.78
CA ALA A 173 -19.51 -0.62 18.17
C ALA A 173 -18.65 0.17 19.18
N ASP A 174 -19.17 0.41 20.39
CA ASP A 174 -18.44 1.07 21.47
C ASP A 174 -17.18 0.29 21.87
N ALA A 175 -17.27 -1.05 21.98
CA ALA A 175 -16.13 -1.91 22.30
C ALA A 175 -15.05 -1.84 21.21
N ILE A 176 -15.44 -1.89 19.92
CA ILE A 176 -14.53 -1.77 18.79
C ILE A 176 -13.84 -0.39 18.81
N VAL A 177 -14.60 0.69 18.92
CA VAL A 177 -14.05 2.06 18.93
C VAL A 177 -13.11 2.26 20.12
N ALA A 178 -13.56 1.94 21.34
CA ALA A 178 -12.78 2.16 22.56
C ALA A 178 -11.50 1.30 22.58
N GLY A 179 -11.60 0.03 22.18
CA GLY A 179 -10.48 -0.89 22.09
C GLY A 179 -9.45 -0.46 21.04
N THR A 180 -9.91 0.00 19.87
CA THR A 180 -9.03 0.51 18.83
C THR A 180 -8.35 1.81 19.24
N VAL A 181 -9.07 2.77 19.82
CA VAL A 181 -8.50 4.02 20.36
C VAL A 181 -7.46 3.71 21.44
N LEU A 182 -7.73 2.74 22.33
CA LEU A 182 -6.77 2.26 23.32
C LEU A 182 -5.52 1.67 22.67
N ALA A 183 -5.66 0.86 21.62
CA ALA A 183 -4.53 0.27 20.89
C ALA A 183 -3.63 1.37 20.29
N VAL A 184 -4.23 2.38 19.65
CA VAL A 184 -3.48 3.51 19.06
C VAL A 184 -2.82 4.36 20.14
N ARG A 185 -3.49 4.59 21.28
CA ARG A 185 -2.90 5.30 22.42
C ARG A 185 -1.69 4.55 22.98
N ARG A 186 -1.79 3.23 23.16
CA ARG A 186 -0.67 2.39 23.59
C ARG A 186 0.47 2.43 22.56
N ALA A 187 0.16 2.34 21.28
CA ALA A 187 1.13 2.49 20.21
C ALA A 187 1.84 3.85 20.28
N HIS A 188 1.10 4.94 20.46
CA HIS A 188 1.64 6.29 20.59
C HIS A 188 2.58 6.42 21.80
N GLN A 189 2.17 5.88 22.96
CA GLN A 189 2.98 5.87 24.18
C GLN A 189 4.25 5.03 24.05
N SER A 190 4.25 4.04 23.16
CA SER A 190 5.39 3.16 22.89
C SER A 190 6.31 3.64 21.76
N LEU A 191 6.09 4.85 21.23
CA LEU A 191 6.92 5.43 20.17
C LEU A 191 8.38 5.47 20.61
N ALA A 192 9.24 4.78 19.86
CA ALA A 192 10.67 4.78 20.08
C ALA A 192 11.40 4.74 18.74
N PRO A 193 12.64 5.25 18.66
CA PRO A 193 13.43 5.14 17.44
C PRO A 193 13.65 3.67 17.05
N GLY A 194 13.59 3.41 15.76
CA GLY A 194 13.70 2.06 15.21
C GLY A 194 13.89 2.02 13.70
N ARG A 195 13.80 0.81 13.14
CA ARG A 195 13.93 0.54 11.70
C ARG A 195 12.83 -0.37 11.20
N LEU A 196 12.42 -0.15 9.96
CA LEU A 196 11.50 -1.02 9.25
C LEU A 196 12.27 -1.88 8.26
N ARG A 197 11.90 -3.16 8.18
CA ARG A 197 12.44 -4.10 7.21
C ARG A 197 11.32 -4.92 6.59
N VAL A 198 11.44 -5.28 5.32
CA VAL A 198 10.44 -6.04 4.57
C VAL A 198 11.04 -7.31 3.99
N GLY A 199 10.24 -8.37 4.00
CA GLY A 199 10.57 -9.63 3.34
C GLY A 199 9.32 -10.33 2.85
N ASN A 200 9.51 -11.26 1.91
CA ASN A 200 8.43 -11.96 1.24
C ASN A 200 8.73 -13.46 1.23
N ALA A 201 7.70 -14.30 1.32
CA ALA A 201 7.82 -15.74 1.11
C ALA A 201 6.53 -16.33 0.55
N THR A 202 6.66 -17.44 -0.18
CA THR A 202 5.52 -18.21 -0.66
C THR A 202 4.97 -19.09 0.46
N VAL A 203 3.69 -18.93 0.81
CA VAL A 203 2.96 -19.77 1.76
C VAL A 203 1.94 -20.62 0.99
N LEU A 204 2.19 -21.93 0.96
CA LEU A 204 1.32 -22.90 0.28
C LEU A 204 0.33 -23.54 1.25
N ASN A 205 -0.71 -24.16 0.71
CA ASN A 205 -1.74 -24.91 1.45
C ASN A 205 -2.54 -24.11 2.50
N ALA A 206 -2.31 -22.80 2.59
CA ALA A 206 -3.05 -21.90 3.47
C ALA A 206 -4.28 -21.27 2.80
N ASN A 207 -4.34 -21.27 1.46
CA ASN A 207 -5.52 -20.80 0.71
C ASN A 207 -5.75 -21.61 -0.57
N ILE A 208 -6.98 -21.59 -1.06
CA ILE A 208 -7.42 -22.04 -2.39
C ILE A 208 -8.33 -21.00 -3.05
N ASN A 209 -8.58 -21.13 -4.35
CA ASN A 209 -9.57 -20.33 -5.06
C ASN A 209 -10.98 -20.88 -4.86
N ARG A 210 -11.94 -20.07 -4.42
CA ARG A 210 -13.35 -20.46 -4.28
C ARG A 210 -14.23 -20.08 -5.48
N SER A 211 -13.66 -19.43 -6.49
CA SER A 211 -14.35 -19.05 -7.74
C SER A 211 -13.43 -19.25 -8.95
N PRO A 212 -12.91 -20.47 -9.18
CA PRO A 212 -11.90 -20.74 -10.21
C PRO A 212 -12.38 -20.41 -11.63
N THR A 213 -13.66 -20.62 -11.92
CA THR A 213 -14.26 -20.35 -13.24
C THR A 213 -14.25 -18.84 -13.56
N ALA A 214 -14.52 -17.99 -12.57
CA ALA A 214 -14.39 -16.54 -12.69
C ALA A 214 -12.92 -16.12 -12.90
N TYR A 215 -11.96 -16.78 -12.25
CA TYR A 215 -10.54 -16.57 -12.53
C TYR A 215 -10.20 -16.92 -13.97
N LEU A 216 -10.69 -18.06 -14.50
CA LEU A 216 -10.43 -18.52 -15.87
C LEU A 216 -10.95 -17.56 -16.95
N ALA A 217 -11.95 -16.73 -16.63
CA ALA A 217 -12.45 -15.68 -17.50
C ALA A 217 -11.47 -14.51 -17.71
N ASN A 218 -10.42 -14.39 -16.88
CA ASN A 218 -9.33 -13.45 -17.16
C ASN A 218 -8.55 -13.87 -18.43
N PRO A 219 -8.02 -12.90 -19.21
CA PRO A 219 -7.26 -13.18 -20.42
C PRO A 219 -6.17 -14.23 -20.21
N ALA A 220 -6.10 -15.25 -21.08
CA ALA A 220 -5.16 -16.36 -20.92
C ALA A 220 -3.70 -15.89 -20.83
N GLN A 221 -3.32 -14.86 -21.60
CA GLN A 221 -1.98 -14.25 -21.58
C GLN A 221 -1.65 -13.56 -20.25
N GLU A 222 -2.66 -13.01 -19.55
CA GLU A 222 -2.47 -12.43 -18.22
C GLU A 222 -2.28 -13.54 -17.19
N ARG A 223 -3.13 -14.58 -17.23
CA ARG A 223 -3.05 -15.73 -16.31
C ARG A 223 -1.71 -16.47 -16.41
N ALA A 224 -1.16 -16.59 -17.62
CA ALA A 224 0.13 -17.24 -17.87
C ALA A 224 1.33 -16.57 -17.15
N ARG A 225 1.17 -15.34 -16.64
CA ARG A 225 2.20 -14.63 -15.88
C ARG A 225 2.32 -15.11 -14.43
N TYR A 226 1.37 -15.91 -13.97
CA TYR A 226 1.25 -16.31 -12.57
C TYR A 226 1.23 -17.83 -12.47
N GLN A 227 2.01 -18.35 -11.52
CA GLN A 227 2.06 -19.79 -11.26
C GLN A 227 0.76 -20.33 -10.66
N TYR A 228 0.06 -19.50 -9.88
CA TYR A 228 -1.15 -19.87 -9.15
C TYR A 228 -2.29 -18.92 -9.49
N ASP A 229 -3.51 -19.44 -9.38
CA ASP A 229 -4.75 -18.67 -9.55
C ASP A 229 -5.10 -17.79 -8.34
N GLN A 230 -4.35 -17.93 -7.25
CA GLN A 230 -4.40 -17.09 -6.07
C GLN A 230 -3.00 -16.59 -5.70
N ASP A 231 -2.95 -15.44 -5.02
CA ASP A 231 -1.69 -14.94 -4.46
C ASP A 231 -1.25 -15.84 -3.30
N LYS A 232 -0.06 -16.45 -3.46
CA LYS A 232 0.58 -17.28 -2.44
C LYS A 232 1.70 -16.55 -1.71
N GLU A 233 2.02 -15.32 -2.12
CA GLU A 233 3.08 -14.53 -1.51
C GLU A 233 2.55 -13.86 -0.23
N MET A 234 3.26 -14.07 0.87
CA MET A 234 3.12 -13.33 2.12
C MET A 234 4.20 -12.25 2.15
N THR A 235 3.82 -11.02 2.46
CA THR A 235 4.75 -9.92 2.73
C THR A 235 4.74 -9.61 4.23
N VAL A 236 5.90 -9.46 4.85
CA VAL A 236 6.01 -9.09 6.27
C VAL A 236 6.83 -7.82 6.42
N LEU A 237 6.24 -6.82 7.06
CA LEU A 237 6.91 -5.64 7.56
C LEU A 237 7.32 -5.88 9.02
N ARG A 238 8.62 -5.95 9.27
CA ARG A 238 9.24 -6.11 10.59
C ARG A 238 9.55 -4.76 11.21
N PHE A 239 9.19 -4.60 12.48
CA PHE A 239 9.41 -3.39 13.28
C PHE A 239 10.53 -3.68 14.28
N ASP A 240 11.69 -3.06 14.08
CA ASP A 240 12.86 -3.27 14.93
C ASP A 240 13.14 -2.07 15.83
N ASP A 241 13.66 -2.36 17.03
CA ASP A 241 14.30 -1.35 17.87
C ASP A 241 15.68 -0.93 17.32
N ASN A 242 16.34 0.00 18.01
CA ASN A 242 17.69 0.45 17.65
C ASN A 242 18.77 -0.63 17.73
N ASN A 243 18.54 -1.68 18.51
CA ASN A 243 19.46 -2.80 18.68
C ASN A 243 19.21 -3.90 17.63
N GLY A 244 18.20 -3.75 16.77
CA GLY A 244 17.83 -4.72 15.74
C GLY A 244 16.93 -5.86 16.24
N ASN A 245 16.42 -5.76 17.48
CA ASN A 245 15.45 -6.71 18.02
C ASN A 245 14.06 -6.40 17.48
N ALA A 246 13.32 -7.44 17.09
CA ALA A 246 11.96 -7.28 16.61
C ALA A 246 11.02 -6.91 17.77
N ARG A 247 10.34 -5.77 17.66
CA ARG A 247 9.25 -5.36 18.55
C ARG A 247 7.87 -5.79 18.02
N GLY A 248 7.78 -6.11 16.73
CA GLY A 248 6.54 -6.58 16.14
C GLY A 248 6.66 -6.86 14.65
N LEU A 249 5.55 -7.32 14.07
CA LEU A 249 5.42 -7.56 12.64
C LEU A 249 4.03 -7.19 12.15
N LEU A 250 3.93 -6.84 10.87
CA LEU A 250 2.68 -6.72 10.13
C LEU A 250 2.79 -7.57 8.85
N SER A 251 2.02 -8.64 8.78
CA SER A 251 1.96 -9.61 7.69
C SER A 251 0.76 -9.36 6.80
N PHE A 252 0.97 -9.36 5.48
CA PHE A 252 -0.06 -9.26 4.45
C PHE A 252 -0.12 -10.57 3.69
N PHE A 253 -1.25 -11.26 3.77
CA PHE A 253 -1.46 -12.53 3.08
C PHE A 253 -2.95 -12.75 2.79
N PRO A 254 -3.35 -13.11 1.56
CA PRO A 254 -4.77 -13.23 1.23
C PRO A 254 -5.32 -14.60 1.62
N VAL A 255 -6.14 -14.65 2.65
CA VAL A 255 -6.93 -15.85 3.01
C VAL A 255 -8.14 -15.41 3.83
N HIS A 256 -9.36 -15.81 3.43
CA HIS A 256 -10.55 -15.50 4.21
C HIS A 256 -10.42 -16.06 5.63
N CYS A 257 -10.89 -15.31 6.63
CA CYS A 257 -11.04 -15.79 7.99
C CYS A 257 -12.41 -16.48 8.15
N THR A 258 -12.55 -17.59 7.42
CA THR A 258 -13.73 -18.48 7.35
C THR A 258 -13.33 -19.93 7.65
N SER A 259 -12.31 -20.12 8.48
CA SER A 259 -11.92 -21.47 8.93
C SER A 259 -12.94 -22.03 9.91
N LEU A 260 -13.52 -21.18 10.76
CA LEU A 260 -14.69 -21.50 11.57
C LEU A 260 -15.95 -21.31 10.72
N TYR A 261 -16.78 -22.35 10.66
CA TYR A 261 -17.90 -22.40 9.73
C TYR A 261 -19.11 -21.58 10.20
N GLN A 262 -20.09 -21.38 9.32
CA GLN A 262 -21.36 -20.69 9.59
C GLN A 262 -22.13 -21.22 10.80
N ASN A 263 -21.93 -22.48 11.21
CA ASN A 263 -22.59 -23.05 12.38
C ASN A 263 -21.84 -22.80 13.70
N ASN A 264 -20.66 -22.15 13.67
CA ASN A 264 -19.95 -21.72 14.87
C ASN A 264 -20.76 -20.64 15.60
N THR A 265 -20.74 -20.68 16.93
CA THR A 265 -21.42 -19.72 17.82
C THR A 265 -20.46 -19.13 18.86
N LEU A 266 -19.14 -19.28 18.68
CA LEU A 266 -18.12 -18.77 19.61
C LEU A 266 -17.33 -17.65 18.97
N VAL A 267 -17.25 -16.50 19.64
CA VAL A 267 -16.48 -15.33 19.16
C VAL A 267 -14.99 -15.69 19.03
N SER A 268 -14.38 -15.32 17.90
CA SER A 268 -13.01 -15.66 17.55
C SER A 268 -12.42 -14.71 16.48
N GLY A 269 -11.12 -14.44 16.57
CA GLY A 269 -10.35 -13.80 15.50
C GLY A 269 -10.03 -14.70 14.29
N ASP A 270 -10.54 -15.94 14.27
CA ASP A 270 -10.34 -16.96 13.24
C ASP A 270 -8.84 -17.13 12.90
N ASN A 271 -8.49 -17.50 11.65
CA ASN A 271 -7.16 -18.02 11.36
C ASN A 271 -6.06 -16.95 11.42
N LYS A 272 -6.37 -15.68 11.13
CA LYS A 272 -5.43 -14.55 11.30
C LYS A 272 -5.26 -14.15 12.75
N GLY A 273 -6.35 -14.12 13.52
CA GLY A 273 -6.28 -13.90 14.97
C GLY A 273 -5.51 -15.02 15.67
N MET A 274 -5.70 -16.27 15.22
CA MET A 274 -4.95 -17.43 15.66
C MET A 274 -3.46 -17.31 15.30
N ALA A 275 -3.12 -16.94 14.07
CA ALA A 275 -1.72 -16.71 13.67
C ALA A 275 -1.04 -15.64 14.53
N ALA A 276 -1.75 -14.53 14.80
CA ALA A 276 -1.28 -13.46 15.68
C ALA A 276 -1.05 -13.97 17.11
N PHE A 277 -2.02 -14.70 17.66
CA PHE A 277 -1.92 -15.32 18.99
C PHE A 277 -0.73 -16.28 19.07
N LEU A 278 -0.56 -17.18 18.10
CA LEU A 278 0.57 -18.12 18.06
C LEU A 278 1.92 -17.39 18.02
N TYR A 279 2.03 -16.31 17.25
CA TYR A 279 3.27 -15.55 17.16
C TYR A 279 3.56 -14.77 18.45
N GLU A 280 2.56 -14.07 18.99
CA GLU A 280 2.68 -13.31 20.24
C GLU A 280 3.06 -14.24 21.41
N SER A 281 2.41 -15.39 21.52
CA SER A 281 2.74 -16.41 22.53
C SER A 281 4.06 -17.12 22.28
N PHE A 282 4.52 -17.25 21.03
CA PHE A 282 5.85 -17.79 20.73
C PHE A 282 6.96 -16.85 21.24
N VAL A 283 6.80 -15.53 21.05
CA VAL A 283 7.78 -14.54 21.51
C VAL A 283 7.72 -14.33 23.02
N GLU A 284 6.52 -14.29 23.60
CA GLU A 284 6.29 -14.05 25.02
C GLU A 284 5.41 -15.15 25.66
N PRO A 285 5.94 -16.37 25.86
CA PRO A 285 5.14 -17.54 26.29
C PRO A 285 4.55 -17.43 27.71
N ASN A 286 5.10 -16.55 28.54
CA ASN A 286 4.62 -16.31 29.91
C ASN A 286 3.63 -15.15 30.00
N ALA A 287 3.47 -14.36 28.93
CA ALA A 287 2.53 -13.27 28.91
C ALA A 287 1.11 -13.80 28.64
N LEU A 288 0.13 -13.27 29.38
CA LEU A 288 -1.27 -13.55 29.07
C LEU A 288 -1.62 -12.98 27.69
N PRO A 289 -2.50 -13.63 26.92
CA PRO A 289 -2.80 -13.22 25.55
C PRO A 289 -3.18 -11.75 25.44
N GLY A 290 -2.46 -11.05 24.55
CA GLY A 290 -2.54 -9.61 24.28
C GLY A 290 -2.33 -8.70 25.50
N ASN A 291 -1.58 -9.17 26.48
CA ASN A 291 -0.77 -8.35 27.39
C ASN A 291 0.73 -8.43 27.01
N THR A 292 1.02 -8.76 25.75
CA THR A 292 2.38 -8.85 25.21
C THR A 292 2.92 -7.47 24.87
N THR A 293 4.24 -7.32 24.92
CA THR A 293 4.93 -6.13 24.39
C THR A 293 5.19 -6.26 22.89
N PHE A 294 5.39 -7.48 22.41
CA PHE A 294 5.45 -7.83 21.00
C PHE A 294 4.05 -7.79 20.39
N VAL A 295 3.93 -7.18 19.20
CA VAL A 295 2.66 -7.05 18.47
C VAL A 295 2.75 -7.73 17.11
N ALA A 296 1.89 -8.71 16.86
CA ALA A 296 1.86 -9.44 15.59
C ALA A 296 0.55 -9.19 14.83
N GLY A 297 0.61 -8.41 13.76
CA GLY A 297 -0.53 -8.15 12.88
C GLY A 297 -0.55 -9.14 11.71
N PHE A 298 -1.65 -9.86 11.52
CA PHE A 298 -1.91 -10.61 10.29
C PHE A 298 -3.10 -9.97 9.61
N THR A 299 -2.84 -9.21 8.55
CA THR A 299 -3.85 -8.46 7.83
C THR A 299 -4.20 -9.12 6.50
N GLN A 300 -5.32 -8.70 5.92
CA GLN A 300 -5.69 -9.09 4.58
C GLN A 300 -4.85 -8.32 3.57
N SER A 301 -4.45 -9.01 2.51
CA SER A 301 -4.08 -8.33 1.27
C SER A 301 -5.31 -8.35 0.36
N ASN A 302 -5.48 -9.43 -0.40
CA ASN A 302 -6.46 -9.47 -1.47
C ASN A 302 -7.30 -10.73 -1.50
N VAL A 303 -8.39 -10.66 -0.73
CA VAL A 303 -8.97 -11.86 -0.16
C VAL A 303 -10.22 -12.38 -0.90
N GLY A 304 -10.83 -11.58 -1.78
CA GLY A 304 -12.20 -11.78 -2.29
C GLY A 304 -12.56 -13.20 -2.76
N ASP A 305 -11.65 -13.87 -3.46
CA ASP A 305 -11.81 -15.21 -4.06
C ASP A 305 -10.91 -16.28 -3.41
N THR A 306 -10.26 -15.97 -2.28
CA THR A 306 -9.49 -16.94 -1.49
C THR A 306 -10.34 -17.60 -0.41
N SER A 307 -10.11 -18.88 -0.14
CA SER A 307 -10.71 -19.63 0.96
C SER A 307 -9.64 -20.37 1.77
N PRO A 308 -9.75 -20.46 3.11
CA PRO A 308 -8.88 -21.29 3.96
C PRO A 308 -9.24 -22.78 3.89
N ASN A 309 -10.34 -23.15 3.23
CA ASN A 309 -10.89 -24.49 3.21
C ASN A 309 -10.21 -25.36 2.14
N THR A 310 -8.94 -25.66 2.37
CA THR A 310 -7.99 -26.12 1.35
C THR A 310 -8.17 -27.55 0.83
N LEU A 311 -9.08 -28.34 1.42
CA LEU A 311 -9.49 -29.63 0.84
C LEU A 311 -10.55 -29.47 -0.27
N GLY A 312 -11.01 -28.25 -0.52
CA GLY A 312 -11.92 -27.92 -1.60
C GLY A 312 -13.40 -28.12 -1.28
N PRO A 313 -14.28 -27.72 -2.21
CA PRO A 313 -15.72 -27.81 -2.06
C PRO A 313 -16.22 -29.24 -2.37
N ILE A 314 -16.88 -29.86 -1.39
CA ILE A 314 -17.38 -31.23 -1.46
C ILE A 314 -18.85 -31.26 -1.04
N CYS A 315 -19.64 -32.08 -1.71
CA CYS A 315 -21.02 -32.34 -1.35
C CYS A 315 -21.14 -33.06 0.00
N GLN A 316 -21.93 -32.48 0.90
CA GLN A 316 -22.24 -33.01 2.22
C GLN A 316 -23.72 -33.40 2.26
N SER A 317 -24.06 -34.50 1.58
CA SER A 317 -25.44 -34.88 1.27
C SER A 317 -25.71 -36.34 1.66
N PRO A 318 -25.72 -36.70 2.96
CA PRO A 318 -25.82 -38.09 3.39
C PRO A 318 -26.96 -38.87 2.73
N GLY A 319 -26.63 -40.00 2.12
CA GLY A 319 -27.59 -40.88 1.45
C GLY A 319 -27.98 -40.44 0.03
N LYS A 320 -27.36 -39.41 -0.53
CA LYS A 320 -27.48 -39.03 -1.95
C LYS A 320 -26.32 -39.62 -2.75
N GLU A 321 -26.55 -39.84 -4.05
CA GLU A 321 -25.54 -40.38 -4.98
C GLU A 321 -24.28 -39.50 -5.09
N TYR A 322 -24.46 -38.19 -4.96
CA TYR A 322 -23.40 -37.20 -5.03
C TYR A 322 -22.73 -36.90 -3.68
N ASP A 323 -23.05 -37.63 -2.60
CA ASP A 323 -22.40 -37.43 -1.30
C ASP A 323 -20.89 -37.69 -1.38
N GLY A 324 -20.09 -36.78 -0.82
CA GLY A 324 -18.64 -36.86 -0.85
C GLY A 324 -17.98 -36.56 -2.21
N GLN A 325 -18.76 -36.26 -3.25
CA GLN A 325 -18.24 -35.85 -4.56
C GLN A 325 -17.85 -34.36 -4.57
N PRO A 326 -16.93 -33.93 -5.45
CA PRO A 326 -16.68 -32.52 -5.69
C PRO A 326 -17.97 -31.79 -6.10
N CYS A 327 -18.15 -30.56 -5.64
CA CYS A 327 -19.25 -29.73 -6.10
C CYS A 327 -19.14 -29.40 -7.60
N ASP A 328 -20.28 -29.03 -8.19
CA ASP A 328 -20.29 -28.40 -9.50
C ASP A 328 -19.44 -27.11 -9.49
N PRO A 329 -18.42 -26.98 -10.37
CA PRO A 329 -17.46 -25.88 -10.32
C PRO A 329 -18.01 -24.54 -10.82
N ASP A 330 -19.06 -24.54 -11.65
CA ASP A 330 -19.63 -23.33 -12.24
C ASP A 330 -20.64 -22.67 -11.28
N HIS A 331 -21.42 -23.46 -10.56
CA HIS A 331 -22.52 -23.00 -9.72
C HIS A 331 -22.32 -23.26 -8.23
N SER A 332 -21.29 -24.04 -7.85
CA SER A 332 -21.06 -24.49 -6.46
C SER A 332 -22.28 -25.22 -5.89
N THR A 333 -22.80 -26.21 -6.61
CA THR A 333 -24.02 -26.94 -6.23
C THR A 333 -23.79 -28.44 -6.09
N CYS A 334 -24.72 -29.09 -5.37
CA CYS A 334 -24.83 -30.53 -5.18
C CYS A 334 -26.28 -30.93 -5.43
N GLY A 335 -26.54 -31.71 -6.49
CA GLY A 335 -27.92 -32.01 -6.90
C GLY A 335 -28.73 -30.76 -7.30
N GLY A 336 -28.06 -29.69 -7.75
CA GLY A 336 -28.68 -28.45 -8.22
C GLY A 336 -28.90 -27.37 -7.14
N THR A 337 -28.53 -27.62 -5.88
CA THR A 337 -28.67 -26.62 -4.81
C THR A 337 -27.34 -26.34 -4.10
N VAL A 338 -27.21 -25.17 -3.49
CA VAL A 338 -25.94 -24.70 -2.88
C VAL A 338 -25.69 -25.22 -1.46
N GLN A 339 -26.72 -25.58 -0.70
CA GLN A 339 -26.60 -25.76 0.76
C GLN A 339 -25.64 -26.88 1.19
N ASP A 340 -25.57 -27.92 0.36
CA ASP A 340 -24.75 -29.09 0.62
C ASP A 340 -23.34 -28.96 0.03
N CYS A 341 -23.10 -27.96 -0.81
CA CYS A 341 -21.77 -27.71 -1.35
C CYS A 341 -20.93 -26.90 -0.36
N ARG A 342 -20.02 -27.57 0.36
CA ARG A 342 -19.23 -26.92 1.41
C ARG A 342 -17.73 -27.17 1.25
N GLY A 343 -16.96 -26.10 1.38
CA GLY A 343 -15.51 -26.14 1.52
C GLY A 343 -15.12 -26.91 2.78
N ARG A 344 -14.06 -27.73 2.69
CA ARG A 344 -13.50 -28.44 3.84
C ARG A 344 -12.12 -27.90 4.20
N GLY A 345 -11.97 -27.46 5.44
CA GLY A 345 -10.67 -27.14 6.03
C GLY A 345 -9.75 -28.34 6.17
N PRO A 346 -8.43 -28.13 6.32
CA PRO A 346 -7.46 -29.22 6.46
C PRO A 346 -7.67 -30.09 7.71
N GLY A 347 -8.34 -29.55 8.74
CA GLY A 347 -8.66 -30.24 9.98
C GLY A 347 -10.09 -30.78 10.06
N PHE A 348 -10.88 -30.78 8.97
CA PHE A 348 -12.34 -31.01 9.03
C PHE A 348 -12.76 -32.32 9.72
N ARG A 349 -11.92 -33.36 9.68
CA ARG A 349 -12.19 -34.66 10.33
C ARG A 349 -12.12 -34.61 11.85
N ILE A 350 -11.53 -33.56 12.41
CA ILE A 350 -11.41 -33.30 13.85
C ILE A 350 -12.41 -32.21 14.23
N SER A 351 -12.21 -31.00 13.69
CA SER A 351 -13.11 -29.86 13.86
C SER A 351 -12.71 -28.71 12.92
N ASP A 352 -13.61 -27.76 12.75
CA ASP A 352 -13.32 -26.45 12.15
C ASP A 352 -12.32 -25.64 13.02
N PHE A 353 -12.34 -25.79 14.35
CA PHE A 353 -11.29 -25.24 15.23
C PHE A 353 -9.89 -25.77 14.92
N GLU A 354 -9.76 -27.06 14.58
CA GLU A 354 -8.49 -27.62 14.16
C GLU A 354 -8.07 -27.10 12.77
N SER A 355 -9.04 -26.92 11.86
CA SER A 355 -8.78 -26.25 10.57
C SER A 355 -8.28 -24.82 10.78
N ASN A 356 -8.93 -24.07 11.68
CA ASN A 356 -8.52 -22.73 12.09
C ASN A 356 -7.10 -22.71 12.66
N ARG A 357 -6.76 -23.64 13.55
CA ARG A 357 -5.40 -23.78 14.10
C ARG A 357 -4.38 -24.08 13.01
N ILE A 358 -4.64 -25.02 12.10
CA ILE A 358 -3.72 -25.39 11.02
C ILE A 358 -3.47 -24.21 10.08
N ILE A 359 -4.52 -23.50 9.64
CA ILE A 359 -4.37 -22.35 8.74
C ILE A 359 -3.68 -21.18 9.45
N GLY A 360 -3.96 -20.94 10.73
CA GLY A 360 -3.24 -19.97 11.55
C GLY A 360 -1.76 -20.34 11.72
N GLN A 361 -1.45 -21.62 11.94
CA GLN A 361 -0.09 -22.16 12.04
C GLN A 361 0.70 -21.95 10.75
N LEU A 362 0.12 -22.23 9.58
CA LEU A 362 0.79 -22.03 8.29
C LEU A 362 1.14 -20.54 8.06
N GLN A 363 0.26 -19.63 8.45
CA GLN A 363 0.54 -18.19 8.39
C GLN A 363 1.65 -17.80 9.38
N PHE A 364 1.58 -18.29 10.61
CA PHE A 364 2.61 -18.08 11.64
C PHE A 364 3.99 -18.57 11.16
N GLU A 365 4.09 -19.79 10.63
CA GLU A 365 5.34 -20.38 10.13
C GLU A 365 5.89 -19.60 8.93
N GLY A 366 5.02 -19.19 8.01
CA GLY A 366 5.40 -18.33 6.88
C GLY A 366 6.00 -17.01 7.35
N ALA A 367 5.34 -16.34 8.31
CA ALA A 367 5.84 -15.10 8.89
C ALA A 367 7.15 -15.32 9.67
N GLN A 368 7.26 -16.40 10.44
CA GLN A 368 8.44 -16.74 11.21
C GLN A 368 9.65 -16.99 10.31
N GLY A 369 9.44 -17.71 9.20
CA GLY A 369 10.45 -17.94 8.17
C GLY A 369 10.97 -16.63 7.57
N ILE A 370 10.06 -15.69 7.24
CA ILE A 370 10.45 -14.36 6.74
C ILE A 370 11.22 -13.58 7.82
N MET A 371 10.72 -13.54 9.05
CA MET A 371 11.31 -12.78 10.16
C MET A 371 12.73 -13.24 10.51
N ASN A 372 13.04 -14.53 10.30
CA ASN A 372 14.37 -15.13 10.49
C ASN A 372 15.25 -15.10 9.22
N GLY A 373 14.69 -14.73 8.08
CA GLY A 373 15.36 -14.69 6.79
C GLY A 373 16.03 -13.35 6.48
N PRO A 374 16.59 -13.21 5.26
CA PRO A 374 17.11 -11.94 4.78
C PRO A 374 15.97 -10.94 4.57
N LEU A 375 16.13 -9.73 5.11
CA LEU A 375 15.14 -8.66 5.02
C LEU A 375 15.74 -7.41 4.39
N SER A 376 14.96 -6.74 3.54
CA SER A 376 15.35 -5.49 2.90
C SER A 376 14.98 -4.30 3.80
N PRO A 377 15.85 -3.29 3.95
CA PRO A 377 15.50 -2.10 4.72
C PRO A 377 14.42 -1.28 3.99
N VAL A 378 13.46 -0.77 4.76
CA VAL A 378 12.47 0.20 4.28
C VAL A 378 12.99 1.60 4.57
N GLN A 379 13.16 2.44 3.55
CA GLN A 379 13.83 3.74 3.69
C GLN A 379 13.10 4.85 2.92
N GLY A 380 13.07 6.06 3.50
CA GLY A 380 12.52 7.28 2.91
C GLY A 380 11.44 7.93 3.77
N SER A 381 10.72 8.89 3.21
CA SER A 381 9.72 9.66 3.96
C SER A 381 8.41 8.88 4.20
N VAL A 382 7.72 9.26 5.27
CA VAL A 382 6.36 8.81 5.56
C VAL A 382 5.36 9.79 4.97
N LYS A 383 4.40 9.29 4.17
CA LYS A 383 3.37 10.09 3.50
C LYS A 383 2.02 9.37 3.51
N SER A 384 0.96 10.15 3.38
CA SER A 384 -0.39 9.63 3.21
C SER A 384 -1.21 10.54 2.32
N VAL A 385 -2.17 9.95 1.61
CA VAL A 385 -3.22 10.66 0.86
C VAL A 385 -4.53 9.91 1.05
N HIS A 386 -5.61 10.68 1.14
CA HIS A 386 -6.96 10.16 1.33
C HIS A 386 -7.94 11.01 0.53
N ALA A 387 -8.96 10.36 0.00
CA ALA A 387 -10.07 11.00 -0.67
C ALA A 387 -11.37 10.24 -0.39
N TYR A 388 -12.46 10.99 -0.24
CA TYR A 388 -13.80 10.45 -0.34
C TYR A 388 -14.22 10.45 -1.81
N VAL A 389 -14.53 9.26 -2.33
CA VAL A 389 -14.96 9.11 -3.72
C VAL A 389 -16.43 8.72 -3.74
N ALA A 390 -17.27 9.55 -4.36
CA ALA A 390 -18.63 9.20 -4.69
C ALA A 390 -18.60 8.13 -5.79
N MET A 391 -18.82 6.88 -5.42
CA MET A 391 -18.71 5.72 -6.32
C MET A 391 -20.01 5.46 -7.08
N ALA A 392 -21.11 6.13 -6.76
CA ALA A 392 -22.31 6.09 -7.59
C ALA A 392 -22.14 7.03 -8.80
N ASN A 393 -22.26 6.50 -10.02
CA ASN A 393 -22.14 7.25 -11.28
C ASN A 393 -20.78 7.95 -11.49
N HIS A 394 -19.71 7.43 -10.87
CA HIS A 394 -18.36 7.94 -11.07
C HIS A 394 -17.89 7.65 -12.49
N SER A 395 -17.61 8.69 -13.27
CA SER A 395 -17.21 8.54 -14.67
C SER A 395 -15.71 8.64 -14.83
N PHE A 396 -15.14 7.72 -15.61
CA PHE A 396 -13.72 7.65 -15.90
C PHE A 396 -13.49 7.12 -17.32
N GLN A 397 -12.33 7.41 -17.91
CA GLN A 397 -11.99 6.94 -19.26
C GLN A 397 -11.20 5.64 -19.21
N LEU A 398 -11.57 4.69 -20.06
CA LEU A 398 -10.80 3.49 -20.33
C LEU A 398 -9.62 3.79 -21.25
N SER A 399 -8.64 2.87 -21.31
CA SER A 399 -7.45 2.99 -22.16
C SER A 399 -7.73 3.08 -23.67
N ASP A 400 -8.92 2.68 -24.10
CA ASP A 400 -9.39 2.78 -25.49
C ASP A 400 -10.14 4.09 -25.78
N GLY A 401 -10.15 5.03 -24.83
CA GLY A 401 -10.80 6.34 -24.95
C GLY A 401 -12.30 6.34 -24.66
N ARG A 402 -12.92 5.18 -24.38
CA ARG A 402 -14.33 5.14 -23.97
C ARG A 402 -14.49 5.69 -22.56
N THR A 403 -15.39 6.66 -22.39
CA THR A 403 -15.87 7.04 -21.07
C THR A 403 -16.87 6.01 -20.58
N VAL A 404 -16.63 5.46 -19.39
CA VAL A 404 -17.54 4.57 -18.68
C VAL A 404 -17.85 5.15 -17.31
N SER A 405 -18.92 4.66 -16.69
CA SER A 405 -19.33 5.10 -15.35
C SER A 405 -19.55 3.88 -14.46
N THR A 406 -19.22 4.02 -13.18
CA THR A 406 -19.68 3.07 -12.16
C THR A 406 -21.20 3.18 -11.96
N CYS A 407 -21.80 2.14 -11.41
CA CYS A 407 -23.23 2.10 -11.14
C CYS A 407 -23.52 2.35 -9.65
N PRO A 408 -24.68 2.94 -9.30
CA PRO A 408 -25.21 2.87 -7.95
C PRO A 408 -25.25 1.43 -7.44
N ALA A 409 -25.02 1.24 -6.15
CA ALA A 409 -24.87 -0.08 -5.54
C ALA A 409 -26.07 -1.00 -5.84
N ALA A 410 -25.81 -2.26 -6.18
CA ALA A 410 -26.83 -3.28 -6.33
C ALA A 410 -26.24 -4.67 -6.10
N MET A 411 -26.99 -5.51 -5.38
CA MET A 411 -26.63 -6.91 -5.15
C MET A 411 -27.28 -7.79 -6.20
N GLY A 412 -26.47 -8.67 -6.80
CA GLY A 412 -26.95 -9.62 -7.80
C GLY A 412 -27.62 -10.84 -7.18
N TYR A 413 -28.30 -11.67 -7.96
CA TYR A 413 -28.91 -12.92 -7.45
C TYR A 413 -27.91 -13.87 -6.77
N ALA A 414 -26.72 -14.01 -7.35
CA ALA A 414 -25.67 -14.87 -6.80
C ALA A 414 -25.25 -14.48 -5.37
N PHE A 415 -25.51 -13.25 -4.93
CA PHE A 415 -25.30 -12.82 -3.54
C PHE A 415 -26.03 -13.74 -2.56
N ALA A 416 -27.29 -14.08 -2.85
CA ALA A 416 -28.11 -14.92 -1.97
C ALA A 416 -27.74 -16.42 -2.06
N GLY A 417 -26.92 -16.83 -3.03
CA GLY A 417 -26.38 -18.18 -3.14
C GLY A 417 -25.20 -18.45 -2.19
N GLY A 418 -24.66 -17.38 -1.57
CA GLY A 418 -23.50 -17.47 -0.69
C GLY A 418 -22.25 -17.97 -1.42
N THR A 419 -21.37 -18.65 -0.68
CA THR A 419 -20.16 -19.28 -1.25
C THR A 419 -19.98 -20.68 -0.69
N THR A 420 -18.96 -21.40 -1.14
CA THR A 420 -18.59 -22.71 -0.57
C THR A 420 -18.17 -22.62 0.90
N ASP A 421 -17.72 -21.45 1.39
CA ASP A 421 -17.35 -21.26 2.80
C ASP A 421 -18.57 -21.05 3.71
N GLY A 422 -19.67 -20.56 3.14
CA GLY A 422 -20.93 -20.27 3.82
C GLY A 422 -22.04 -20.23 2.78
N PRO A 423 -22.69 -21.37 2.52
CA PRO A 423 -23.75 -21.46 1.52
C PRO A 423 -24.94 -20.57 1.87
N GLY A 424 -25.55 -19.99 0.85
CA GLY A 424 -26.75 -19.17 0.98
C GLY A 424 -28.05 -19.97 0.87
N ALA A 425 -29.11 -19.30 0.43
CA ALA A 425 -30.44 -19.87 0.34
C ALA A 425 -30.61 -20.81 -0.88
N ALA A 426 -31.45 -21.84 -0.69
CA ALA A 426 -31.72 -22.93 -1.64
C ALA A 426 -32.00 -22.52 -3.08
N ASP A 427 -32.78 -21.44 -3.22
CA ASP A 427 -33.30 -20.98 -4.50
C ASP A 427 -32.23 -20.26 -5.33
N PHE A 428 -31.05 -19.98 -4.76
CA PHE A 428 -30.01 -19.16 -5.39
C PHE A 428 -28.73 -19.96 -5.63
N ILE A 429 -28.12 -19.76 -6.80
CA ILE A 429 -26.87 -20.41 -7.21
C ILE A 429 -25.84 -19.37 -7.64
N GLN A 430 -24.55 -19.70 -7.52
CA GLN A 430 -23.48 -18.85 -8.05
C GLN A 430 -23.44 -18.92 -9.59
N GLY A 431 -22.84 -17.92 -10.23
CA GLY A 431 -22.62 -17.90 -11.69
C GLY A 431 -23.87 -17.77 -12.56
N SER A 432 -25.07 -17.57 -11.99
CA SER A 432 -26.29 -17.38 -12.79
C SER A 432 -26.40 -15.95 -13.33
N ASN A 433 -26.46 -15.84 -14.66
CA ASN A 433 -26.78 -14.60 -15.39
C ASN A 433 -28.28 -14.50 -15.75
N THR A 434 -29.11 -15.40 -15.23
CA THR A 434 -30.56 -15.40 -15.49
C THR A 434 -31.36 -15.47 -14.20
N SER A 435 -32.55 -14.86 -14.20
CA SER A 435 -33.57 -15.07 -13.16
C SER A 435 -34.50 -16.25 -13.46
N THR A 436 -34.27 -16.95 -14.58
CA THR A 436 -35.23 -17.90 -15.17
C THR A 436 -35.27 -19.28 -14.51
N THR A 437 -34.30 -19.62 -13.66
CA THR A 437 -34.29 -20.89 -12.91
C THR A 437 -35.09 -20.83 -11.61
N GLN A 438 -35.76 -19.71 -11.30
CA GLN A 438 -36.19 -19.42 -9.93
C GLN A 438 -37.65 -18.95 -9.81
N ASN A 439 -38.17 -19.11 -8.59
CA ASN A 439 -39.56 -18.84 -8.23
C ASN A 439 -39.98 -17.39 -8.58
N PRO A 440 -41.01 -17.18 -9.42
CA PRO A 440 -41.53 -15.86 -9.79
C PRO A 440 -41.89 -14.97 -8.60
N PHE A 441 -42.11 -15.57 -7.42
CA PHE A 441 -42.30 -14.88 -6.15
C PHE A 441 -41.21 -13.84 -5.84
N TRP A 442 -39.94 -14.10 -6.16
CA TRP A 442 -38.85 -13.17 -5.86
C TRP A 442 -38.93 -11.87 -6.67
N GLU A 443 -39.52 -11.86 -7.87
CA GLU A 443 -39.80 -10.63 -8.62
C GLU A 443 -40.79 -9.71 -7.89
N ILE A 444 -41.74 -10.29 -7.16
CA ILE A 444 -42.75 -9.57 -6.37
C ILE A 444 -42.13 -9.05 -5.06
N VAL A 445 -41.31 -9.87 -4.39
CA VAL A 445 -40.60 -9.50 -3.16
C VAL A 445 -39.59 -8.37 -3.40
N LYS A 446 -38.91 -8.35 -4.56
CA LYS A 446 -37.95 -7.30 -4.91
C LYS A 446 -38.52 -5.90 -4.79
N GLY A 447 -39.70 -5.67 -5.36
CA GLY A 447 -40.37 -4.35 -5.35
C GLY A 447 -40.98 -3.97 -3.99
N ALA A 448 -41.12 -4.93 -3.07
CA ALA A 448 -41.63 -4.69 -1.72
C ALA A 448 -40.52 -4.35 -0.71
N ILE A 449 -39.28 -4.76 -0.97
CA ILE A 449 -38.14 -4.61 -0.04
C ILE A 449 -37.19 -3.49 -0.46
N THR A 450 -36.85 -3.39 -1.76
CA THR A 450 -36.05 -2.29 -2.30
C THR A 450 -36.75 -1.67 -3.52
N PRO A 451 -36.46 -0.43 -3.90
CA PRO A 451 -37.11 0.15 -5.08
C PRO A 451 -36.84 -0.67 -6.35
N VAL A 452 -37.89 -0.86 -7.16
CA VAL A 452 -37.79 -1.60 -8.42
C VAL A 452 -36.68 -0.98 -9.31
N PRO A 453 -35.70 -1.76 -9.79
CA PRO A 453 -34.60 -1.22 -10.56
C PRO A 453 -35.07 -0.69 -11.91
N SER A 454 -34.64 0.54 -12.25
CA SER A 454 -34.93 1.19 -13.53
C SER A 454 -34.24 0.48 -14.70
N ALA A 455 -34.70 0.74 -15.93
CA ALA A 455 -34.05 0.21 -17.13
C ALA A 455 -32.57 0.63 -17.24
N ALA A 456 -32.27 1.88 -16.86
CA ALA A 456 -30.90 2.40 -16.83
C ALA A 456 -30.03 1.66 -15.80
N GLN A 457 -30.56 1.39 -14.60
CA GLN A 457 -29.82 0.67 -13.56
C GLN A 457 -29.54 -0.78 -13.96
N LYS A 458 -30.52 -1.45 -14.58
CA LYS A 458 -30.34 -2.81 -15.14
C LYS A 458 -29.27 -2.82 -16.23
N ALA A 459 -29.30 -1.86 -17.15
CA ALA A 459 -28.31 -1.74 -18.21
C ALA A 459 -26.91 -1.44 -17.66
N CYS A 460 -26.80 -0.63 -16.62
CA CYS A 460 -25.52 -0.31 -15.99
C CYS A 460 -24.90 -1.55 -15.31
N GLN A 461 -25.72 -2.32 -14.59
CA GLN A 461 -25.26 -3.50 -13.84
C GLN A 461 -25.05 -4.74 -14.72
N ASP A 462 -25.42 -4.70 -16.00
CA ASP A 462 -25.29 -5.84 -16.92
C ASP A 462 -23.86 -6.44 -16.90
N PRO A 463 -23.70 -7.77 -16.85
CA PRO A 463 -24.73 -8.82 -16.95
C PRO A 463 -25.37 -9.23 -15.60
N LYS A 464 -25.18 -8.46 -14.51
CA LYS A 464 -25.66 -8.82 -13.17
C LYS A 464 -27.18 -8.65 -13.06
N PRO A 465 -27.96 -9.74 -12.84
CA PRO A 465 -29.37 -9.61 -12.54
C PRO A 465 -29.52 -9.05 -11.12
N ILE A 466 -30.21 -7.92 -10.97
CA ILE A 466 -30.36 -7.23 -9.67
C ILE A 466 -31.38 -7.96 -8.79
N LEU A 467 -30.93 -8.38 -7.61
CA LEU A 467 -31.78 -8.86 -6.51
C LEU A 467 -32.15 -7.72 -5.56
N LEU A 468 -31.16 -6.99 -5.02
CA LEU A 468 -31.41 -5.86 -4.12
C LEU A 468 -30.87 -4.57 -4.74
N ASN A 469 -31.75 -3.59 -4.93
CA ASN A 469 -31.40 -2.31 -5.55
C ASN A 469 -30.98 -1.28 -4.50
N THR A 470 -29.90 -1.59 -3.77
CA THR A 470 -29.54 -0.94 -2.50
C THR A 470 -29.10 0.51 -2.63
N GLY A 471 -28.48 0.89 -3.76
CA GLY A 471 -28.07 2.27 -4.02
C GLY A 471 -29.23 3.25 -4.22
N TYR A 472 -30.46 2.74 -4.35
CA TYR A 472 -31.69 3.54 -4.40
C TYR A 472 -32.58 3.33 -3.16
N ALA A 473 -32.15 2.48 -2.22
CA ALA A 473 -32.91 2.19 -1.00
C ALA A 473 -32.46 3.12 0.14
N HIS A 474 -33.27 4.15 0.39
CA HIS A 474 -32.98 5.23 1.35
C HIS A 474 -33.90 5.24 2.59
N TRP A 475 -34.86 4.31 2.67
CA TRP A 475 -35.78 4.21 3.80
C TRP A 475 -35.53 2.93 4.61
N PRO A 476 -35.49 2.99 5.95
CA PRO A 476 -35.52 4.20 6.80
C PRO A 476 -34.28 5.10 6.69
N TYR A 477 -33.17 4.59 6.16
CA TYR A 477 -31.93 5.31 5.83
C TYR A 477 -31.13 4.48 4.80
N GLU A 478 -29.92 4.89 4.44
CA GLU A 478 -29.11 4.25 3.38
C GLU A 478 -28.82 2.75 3.63
N TRP A 479 -29.18 1.90 2.66
CA TRP A 479 -28.93 0.46 2.74
C TRP A 479 -27.49 0.08 2.39
N ALA A 480 -26.79 0.91 1.61
CA ALA A 480 -25.41 0.69 1.19
C ALA A 480 -24.66 2.03 1.08
N PRO A 481 -23.31 2.03 1.21
CA PRO A 481 -22.53 3.25 1.06
C PRO A 481 -22.46 3.68 -0.41
N ASN A 482 -22.68 4.98 -0.66
CA ASN A 482 -22.51 5.60 -1.98
C ASN A 482 -21.18 6.35 -2.12
N THR A 483 -20.53 6.66 -0.99
CA THR A 483 -19.20 7.28 -0.92
C THR A 483 -18.25 6.33 -0.20
N VAL A 484 -17.05 6.17 -0.75
CA VAL A 484 -16.05 5.23 -0.25
C VAL A 484 -14.74 5.96 0.03
N ASP A 485 -14.08 5.59 1.13
CA ASP A 485 -12.72 6.04 1.45
C ASP A 485 -11.70 5.39 0.50
N VAL A 486 -10.92 6.20 -0.20
CA VAL A 486 -9.75 5.75 -0.96
C VAL A 486 -8.50 6.35 -0.32
N GLN A 487 -7.57 5.51 0.11
CA GLN A 487 -6.38 5.93 0.86
C GLN A 487 -5.13 5.22 0.35
N ILE A 488 -4.01 5.94 0.36
CA ILE A 488 -2.66 5.37 0.16
C ILE A 488 -1.78 5.83 1.30
N LEU A 489 -1.15 4.87 1.98
CA LEU A 489 -0.12 5.12 2.98
C LEU A 489 1.24 4.70 2.42
N ARG A 490 2.27 5.48 2.68
CA ARG A 490 3.63 5.21 2.24
C ARG A 490 4.59 5.35 3.42
N ALA A 491 5.38 4.31 3.65
CA ALA A 491 6.54 4.35 4.54
C ALA A 491 7.78 4.08 3.69
N GLY A 492 8.54 5.12 3.35
CA GLY A 492 9.75 4.99 2.55
C GLY A 492 9.48 4.44 1.15
N ASN A 493 10.00 3.25 0.84
CA ASN A 493 9.80 2.53 -0.42
C ASN A 493 8.71 1.45 -0.35
N PHE A 494 7.93 1.39 0.72
CA PHE A 494 6.87 0.40 0.91
C PHE A 494 5.47 0.98 0.68
N GLY A 495 4.63 0.20 -0.04
CA GLY A 495 3.19 0.37 -0.25
C GLY A 495 2.63 -0.89 -0.93
N GLU A 496 1.38 -1.29 -0.62
CA GLU A 496 0.80 -2.57 -1.08
C GLU A 496 -0.63 -2.41 -1.62
N PHE A 497 -0.95 -3.13 -2.71
CA PHE A 497 -2.28 -3.24 -3.34
C PHE A 497 -2.53 -4.71 -3.78
N THR A 498 -3.71 -5.08 -4.29
CA THR A 498 -4.41 -6.41 -4.12
C THR A 498 -4.35 -7.51 -5.25
N THR A 499 -5.39 -8.36 -5.54
CA THR A 499 -5.40 -9.71 -6.29
C THR A 499 -5.19 -9.62 -7.80
N MET A 500 -5.98 -10.20 -8.74
CA MET A 500 -5.83 -9.79 -10.16
C MET A 500 -6.25 -8.33 -10.32
N ALA A 501 -7.37 -7.96 -9.68
CA ALA A 501 -7.79 -6.57 -9.56
C ALA A 501 -6.70 -5.68 -8.94
N GLY A 502 -5.88 -6.18 -8.02
CA GLY A 502 -4.81 -5.36 -7.45
C GLY A 502 -3.40 -5.63 -7.96
N ARG A 503 -3.12 -6.75 -8.63
CA ARG A 503 -1.97 -7.04 -9.49
C ARG A 503 -2.00 -6.00 -10.59
N ARG A 504 -3.19 -5.71 -11.13
CA ARG A 504 -3.48 -4.60 -12.04
C ARG A 504 -3.31 -3.20 -11.42
N ILE A 505 -3.32 -3.05 -10.09
CA ILE A 505 -3.07 -1.76 -9.42
C ILE A 505 -1.56 -1.61 -9.09
N ARG A 506 -0.82 -2.71 -8.86
CA ARG A 506 0.58 -2.70 -8.37
C ARG A 506 1.66 -2.38 -9.42
N ALA A 507 1.40 -2.45 -10.72
CA ALA A 507 2.46 -2.82 -11.68
C ALA A 507 3.17 -1.67 -12.44
N ASN A 508 3.95 -0.81 -11.75
CA ASN A 508 5.00 0.04 -12.38
C ASN A 508 6.38 -0.67 -12.42
N THR A 509 7.18 -0.50 -13.49
CA THR A 509 8.52 -1.14 -13.62
C THR A 509 9.68 -0.22 -13.19
N SER A 510 10.43 -0.56 -12.13
CA SER A 510 11.56 0.24 -11.64
C SER A 510 12.80 0.17 -12.57
N GLY A 511 13.49 1.31 -12.80
CA GLY A 511 14.82 1.37 -13.46
C GLY A 511 14.88 1.99 -14.88
N LYS A 512 13.76 2.07 -15.59
CA LYS A 512 13.65 2.60 -16.97
C LYS A 512 13.63 4.15 -17.06
N PRO A 513 13.75 4.76 -18.26
CA PRO A 513 13.56 6.21 -18.41
C PRO A 513 12.17 6.66 -17.95
N SER A 514 12.10 7.84 -17.36
CA SER A 514 10.86 8.35 -16.75
C SER A 514 9.81 8.67 -17.82
N PRO A 515 8.53 8.31 -17.61
CA PRO A 515 7.49 8.61 -18.59
C PRO A 515 7.09 10.10 -18.54
N THR A 516 7.18 10.78 -19.68
CA THR A 516 6.78 12.20 -19.83
C THR A 516 5.46 12.39 -20.58
N ARG A 517 4.82 11.30 -21.02
CA ARG A 517 3.56 11.27 -21.78
C ARG A 517 2.77 10.02 -21.38
N ALA A 518 1.46 10.05 -21.53
CA ALA A 518 0.62 8.89 -21.22
C ALA A 518 0.98 7.66 -22.07
N GLU A 519 1.40 7.86 -23.32
CA GLU A 519 1.88 6.78 -24.19
C GLU A 519 3.13 6.08 -23.65
N HIS A 520 4.01 6.78 -22.91
CA HIS A 520 5.18 6.20 -22.26
C HIS A 520 4.78 5.29 -21.11
N VAL A 521 3.85 5.78 -20.28
CA VAL A 521 3.21 4.99 -19.21
C VAL A 521 2.52 3.78 -19.83
N HIS A 522 1.76 3.98 -20.90
CA HIS A 522 1.05 2.93 -21.59
C HIS A 522 2.01 1.89 -22.15
N ARG A 523 3.09 2.28 -22.80
CA ARG A 523 4.07 1.35 -23.37
C ARG A 523 4.76 0.51 -22.30
N ASP A 524 5.21 1.12 -21.21
CA ASP A 524 5.92 0.37 -20.16
C ASP A 524 4.96 -0.50 -19.33
N LEU A 525 3.74 0.00 -19.15
CA LEU A 525 2.75 -0.58 -18.26
C LEU A 525 1.57 -1.20 -19.02
N ASN A 526 1.74 -1.50 -20.31
CA ASN A 526 0.68 -2.02 -21.16
C ASN A 526 0.22 -3.36 -20.62
N GLY A 527 -1.08 -3.48 -20.33
CA GLY A 527 -1.65 -4.68 -19.71
C GLY A 527 -1.07 -4.98 -18.32
N LYS A 528 -0.48 -3.99 -17.64
CA LYS A 528 -0.01 -4.06 -16.25
C LYS A 528 -0.86 -3.18 -15.33
N VAL A 529 -1.30 -2.01 -15.80
CA VAL A 529 -2.18 -1.10 -15.06
C VAL A 529 -3.57 -1.00 -15.67
N GLY A 530 -4.60 -0.94 -14.84
CA GLY A 530 -6.00 -0.89 -15.27
C GLY A 530 -6.48 0.49 -15.78
N LEU A 531 -5.75 1.57 -15.46
CA LEU A 531 -6.09 2.94 -15.81
C LEU A 531 -4.82 3.78 -15.99
N ILE A 532 -4.79 4.62 -17.03
CA ILE A 532 -3.76 5.64 -17.26
C ILE A 532 -4.48 6.94 -17.57
N LEU A 533 -4.22 7.98 -16.77
CA LEU A 533 -4.78 9.32 -17.01
C LEU A 533 -3.89 10.06 -18.02
N ASP A 534 -4.43 10.36 -19.20
CA ASP A 534 -3.73 11.14 -20.21
C ASP A 534 -3.95 12.65 -19.99
N GLY A 535 -2.98 13.28 -19.34
CA GLY A 535 -2.91 14.73 -19.16
C GLY A 535 -2.10 15.46 -20.24
N GLY A 536 -1.77 14.80 -21.35
CA GLY A 536 -0.85 15.30 -22.36
C GLY A 536 0.62 15.16 -21.95
N ALA A 537 1.51 15.88 -22.65
CA ALA A 537 2.94 15.90 -22.33
C ALA A 537 3.21 16.71 -21.05
N CYS A 538 4.11 16.21 -20.20
CA CYS A 538 4.53 16.90 -18.99
C CYS A 538 5.19 18.24 -19.32
N GLY A 539 4.75 19.35 -18.74
CA GLY A 539 5.27 20.69 -19.06
C GLY A 539 6.79 20.86 -18.95
N VAL A 540 7.45 20.17 -17.99
CA VAL A 540 8.91 20.28 -17.76
C VAL A 540 9.71 19.11 -18.33
N GLY A 541 9.13 17.90 -18.36
CA GLY A 541 9.78 16.66 -18.83
C GLY A 541 10.93 16.11 -17.97
N LEU A 542 11.25 16.72 -16.83
CA LEU A 542 12.18 16.20 -15.82
C LEU A 542 11.49 16.07 -14.45
N GLU A 543 12.07 15.29 -13.54
CA GLU A 543 11.60 15.23 -12.16
C GLU A 543 11.90 16.52 -11.40
N SER A 544 11.26 16.67 -10.22
CA SER A 544 11.45 17.81 -9.34
C SER A 544 12.89 17.96 -8.82
N THR A 545 13.28 19.21 -8.61
CA THR A 545 14.49 19.59 -7.85
C THR A 545 14.29 19.24 -6.38
N VAL A 546 15.30 18.64 -5.77
CA VAL A 546 15.30 18.27 -4.36
C VAL A 546 16.43 19.03 -3.68
N VAL A 547 16.08 19.80 -2.65
CA VAL A 547 17.00 20.62 -1.88
C VAL A 547 16.95 20.26 -0.40
N ASP A 548 18.08 20.43 0.28
CA ASP A 548 18.24 20.33 1.72
C ASP A 548 18.76 21.66 2.26
N GLY A 549 17.92 22.34 3.04
CA GLY A 549 18.26 23.62 3.69
C GLY A 549 18.39 23.50 5.21
N LEU A 550 18.56 22.27 5.74
CA LEU A 550 18.52 22.01 7.19
C LEU A 550 19.90 21.99 7.84
N HIS A 551 20.95 22.32 7.11
CA HIS A 551 22.31 22.34 7.64
C HIS A 551 22.58 23.61 8.45
N ASP A 552 23.36 23.46 9.53
CA ASP A 552 23.72 24.55 10.45
C ASP A 552 24.49 25.70 9.79
N ASP A 553 25.10 25.46 8.62
CA ASP A 553 25.81 26.49 7.84
C ASP A 553 24.88 27.41 7.04
N GLY A 554 23.56 27.15 7.10
CA GLY A 554 22.53 27.96 6.45
C GLY A 554 22.50 27.83 4.93
N ASN A 555 23.38 27.03 4.32
CA ASN A 555 23.45 26.87 2.86
C ASN A 555 22.42 25.85 2.36
N ILE A 556 21.91 26.08 1.15
CA ILE A 556 20.98 25.17 0.48
C ILE A 556 21.76 24.17 -0.36
N ARG A 557 21.55 22.88 -0.12
CA ARG A 557 22.19 21.79 -0.85
C ARG A 557 21.21 21.15 -1.83
N VAL A 558 21.45 21.26 -3.12
CA VAL A 558 20.68 20.57 -4.16
C VAL A 558 21.13 19.12 -4.21
N LEU A 559 20.29 18.24 -3.66
CA LEU A 559 20.49 16.79 -3.64
C LEU A 559 20.23 16.17 -5.01
N ARG A 560 19.23 16.71 -5.73
CA ARG A 560 18.91 16.29 -7.10
C ARG A 560 18.44 17.50 -7.93
N PRO A 561 19.15 17.86 -9.01
CA PRO A 561 18.68 18.91 -9.91
C PRO A 561 17.46 18.45 -10.71
N GLY A 562 16.53 19.36 -10.98
CA GLY A 562 15.26 19.11 -11.65
C GLY A 562 14.68 20.38 -12.27
N GLY A 563 13.35 20.45 -12.40
CA GLY A 563 12.66 21.56 -13.08
C GLY A 563 12.76 22.96 -12.48
N ILE A 564 13.24 23.09 -11.24
CA ILE A 564 13.56 24.39 -10.63
C ILE A 564 15.08 24.52 -10.61
N THR A 565 15.61 25.51 -11.30
CA THR A 565 17.06 25.62 -11.54
C THR A 565 17.80 26.16 -10.32
N VAL A 566 19.12 26.01 -10.30
CA VAL A 566 19.96 26.59 -9.23
C VAL A 566 19.84 28.10 -9.25
N GLU A 567 19.80 28.67 -10.45
CA GLU A 567 19.66 30.09 -10.74
C GLU A 567 18.30 30.63 -10.26
N ASP A 568 17.22 29.85 -10.38
CA ASP A 568 15.91 30.22 -9.83
C ASP A 568 15.94 30.29 -8.30
N ILE A 569 16.58 29.32 -7.65
CA ILE A 569 16.73 29.27 -6.19
C ILE A 569 17.57 30.45 -5.72
N GLU A 570 18.72 30.69 -6.35
CA GLU A 570 19.58 31.84 -6.04
C GLU A 570 18.85 33.16 -6.28
N GLY A 571 18.08 33.27 -7.36
CA GLY A 571 17.27 34.44 -7.68
C GLY A 571 16.21 34.72 -6.61
N ALA A 572 15.51 33.68 -6.15
CA ALA A 572 14.55 33.78 -5.07
C ALA A 572 15.21 34.22 -3.75
N LEU A 573 16.36 33.63 -3.39
CA LEU A 573 17.10 34.00 -2.20
C LEU A 573 17.57 35.47 -2.22
N ARG A 574 18.09 35.94 -3.36
CA ARG A 574 18.51 37.35 -3.53
C ARG A 574 17.34 38.32 -3.46
N LYS A 575 16.14 37.89 -3.84
CA LYS A 575 14.93 38.72 -3.80
C LYS A 575 14.39 38.88 -2.38
N GLU A 576 14.38 37.80 -1.60
CA GLU A 576 13.78 37.77 -0.27
C GLU A 576 14.75 38.19 0.85
N ILE A 577 16.07 38.04 0.64
CA ILE A 577 17.10 38.37 1.64
C ILE A 577 17.79 39.67 1.23
N HIS A 578 17.43 40.78 1.90
CA HIS A 578 17.98 42.11 1.64
C HIS A 578 19.39 42.34 2.19
N ASP A 579 19.88 41.45 3.08
CA ASP A 579 21.25 41.49 3.59
C ASP A 579 22.19 40.69 2.68
N VAL A 580 22.83 41.41 1.75
CA VAL A 580 23.71 40.85 0.71
C VAL A 580 24.90 40.07 1.31
N ALA A 581 25.30 40.36 2.55
CA ALA A 581 26.39 39.65 3.21
C ALA A 581 26.00 38.25 3.72
N ASN A 582 24.70 37.96 3.86
CA ASN A 582 24.17 36.76 4.51
C ASN A 582 23.24 35.92 3.62
N VAL A 583 23.32 36.07 2.29
CA VAL A 583 22.54 35.23 1.36
C VAL A 583 23.11 33.79 1.36
N PRO A 584 22.30 32.76 1.66
CA PRO A 584 22.71 31.36 1.57
C PRO A 584 23.30 31.00 0.22
N LYS A 585 24.36 30.19 0.21
CA LYS A 585 24.88 29.60 -1.03
C LYS A 585 24.02 28.41 -1.43
N VAL A 586 23.85 28.22 -2.74
CA VAL A 586 23.26 27.01 -3.31
C VAL A 586 24.38 26.08 -3.78
N LEU A 587 24.51 24.92 -3.14
CA LEU A 587 25.56 23.94 -3.37
C LEU A 587 24.97 22.71 -4.04
N VAL A 588 25.55 22.24 -5.14
CA VAL A 588 25.05 21.08 -5.90
C VAL A 588 25.86 19.83 -5.60
N HIS A 589 25.18 18.72 -5.31
CA HIS A 589 25.80 17.43 -5.06
C HIS A 589 26.61 16.94 -6.28
N LYS A 590 27.85 16.48 -6.04
CA LYS A 590 28.85 16.06 -7.04
C LYS A 590 29.42 17.18 -7.94
N ARG A 591 29.03 18.43 -7.71
CA ARG A 591 29.64 19.62 -8.33
C ARG A 591 30.38 20.47 -7.30
N ASP A 592 29.66 20.84 -6.24
CA ASP A 592 30.13 21.77 -5.21
C ASP A 592 30.46 21.07 -3.89
N TYR A 593 29.90 19.87 -3.67
CA TYR A 593 30.20 19.02 -2.52
C TYR A 593 29.94 17.54 -2.80
N ALA A 594 30.62 16.65 -2.06
CA ALA A 594 30.38 15.22 -2.04
C ALA A 594 30.13 14.77 -0.58
N ASP A 595 29.29 13.75 -0.40
CA ASP A 595 28.95 13.22 0.92
C ASP A 595 28.88 11.69 0.85
N GLU A 596 29.89 11.03 1.42
CA GLU A 596 30.03 9.58 1.39
C GLU A 596 28.86 8.84 2.06
N LYS A 597 28.19 9.46 3.04
CA LYS A 597 27.03 8.85 3.72
C LYS A 597 25.79 8.91 2.84
N ILE A 598 25.58 10.02 2.13
CA ILE A 598 24.51 10.15 1.13
C ILE A 598 24.77 9.22 -0.05
N GLU A 599 26.02 9.01 -0.44
CA GLU A 599 26.39 8.08 -1.52
C GLU A 599 26.22 6.62 -1.13
N ALA A 600 26.55 6.24 0.11
CA ALA A 600 26.33 4.90 0.63
C ALA A 600 24.85 4.58 0.91
N ALA A 601 24.05 5.58 1.27
CA ALA A 601 22.63 5.45 1.60
C ALA A 601 21.80 6.60 1.00
N PRO A 602 21.50 6.55 -0.32
CA PRO A 602 20.88 7.67 -0.98
C PRO A 602 19.45 7.92 -0.50
N THR A 603 19.23 9.10 0.09
CA THR A 603 17.95 9.51 0.70
C THR A 603 16.93 10.02 -0.34
N THR A 604 17.35 10.19 -1.59
CA THR A 604 16.53 10.77 -2.66
C THR A 604 16.35 9.79 -3.84
N PRO A 605 15.14 9.67 -4.43
CA PRO A 605 14.91 8.84 -5.60
C PRO A 605 15.83 9.21 -6.78
N GLY A 606 16.37 8.20 -7.46
CA GLY A 606 17.27 8.40 -8.61
C GLY A 606 18.75 8.57 -8.26
N MET A 607 19.17 8.29 -7.02
CA MET A 607 20.57 8.34 -6.59
C MET A 607 21.22 6.96 -6.35
N LYS A 608 20.45 5.86 -6.32
CA LYS A 608 20.95 4.48 -6.12
C LYS A 608 20.62 3.61 -7.35
N TYR A 609 21.58 2.82 -7.87
CA TYR A 609 21.43 1.98 -9.08
C TYR A 609 21.38 2.74 -10.43
N ARG A 610 21.60 2.00 -11.52
CA ARG A 610 21.45 2.48 -12.91
C ARG A 610 19.98 2.86 -13.13
N HIS A 611 19.70 4.16 -13.07
CA HIS A 611 18.39 4.76 -13.27
C HIS A 611 18.38 5.54 -14.58
N TYR A 612 17.19 5.68 -15.17
CA TYR A 612 16.98 6.41 -16.42
C TYR A 612 17.57 5.74 -17.66
N SER A 613 18.09 4.52 -17.52
CA SER A 613 18.70 3.80 -18.63
C SER A 613 17.62 3.12 -19.46
N PRO A 614 17.52 3.42 -20.76
CA PRO A 614 16.80 2.52 -21.67
C PRO A 614 17.49 1.15 -21.73
N SER A 615 16.81 0.19 -22.33
CA SER A 615 17.32 -1.16 -22.61
C SER A 615 18.46 -1.16 -23.63
N VAL A 616 18.50 -0.13 -24.48
CA VAL A 616 19.55 0.10 -25.46
C VAL A 616 20.74 0.82 -24.80
N PRO A 617 21.99 0.44 -25.09
CA PRO A 617 23.16 1.14 -24.59
C PRO A 617 23.18 2.62 -25.00
N VAL A 618 23.35 3.49 -24.01
CA VAL A 618 23.53 4.94 -24.20
C VAL A 618 25.00 5.29 -24.03
N THR A 619 25.54 6.10 -24.93
CA THR A 619 26.87 6.70 -24.85
C THR A 619 26.74 8.22 -24.77
N LEU A 620 27.36 8.84 -23.77
CA LEU A 620 27.47 10.30 -23.69
C LEU A 620 28.68 10.77 -24.50
N LEU A 621 28.45 11.61 -25.50
CA LEU A 621 29.48 12.30 -26.29
C LEU A 621 29.84 13.62 -25.62
N SER A 622 31.05 13.70 -25.07
CA SER A 622 31.60 14.95 -24.58
C SER A 622 32.22 15.73 -25.73
N THR A 623 31.51 16.76 -26.20
CA THR A 623 31.91 17.67 -27.29
C THR A 623 32.33 19.04 -26.75
N LEU A 624 32.08 19.34 -25.47
CA LEU A 624 32.44 20.62 -24.85
C LEU A 624 33.91 20.63 -24.37
N PRO A 625 34.57 21.80 -24.39
CA PRO A 625 35.96 21.92 -23.92
C PRO A 625 36.15 21.66 -22.42
N SER A 626 35.07 21.70 -21.62
CA SER A 626 35.09 22.03 -20.18
C SER A 626 35.27 20.86 -19.20
N LEU A 627 35.50 19.63 -19.63
CA LEU A 627 35.77 18.53 -18.70
C LEU A 627 37.26 18.19 -18.58
N SER A 628 37.74 18.30 -17.34
CA SER A 628 39.00 17.82 -16.78
C SER A 628 39.11 16.28 -16.81
N GLY A 629 38.87 15.66 -17.97
CA GLY A 629 39.03 14.23 -18.19
C GLY A 629 40.41 13.91 -18.78
N THR A 630 41.04 12.86 -18.30
CA THR A 630 42.34 12.33 -18.77
C THR A 630 42.25 11.58 -20.11
N GLN A 631 41.09 11.54 -20.76
CA GLN A 631 40.89 10.84 -22.04
C GLN A 631 41.32 11.72 -23.22
N THR A 632 42.20 11.20 -24.07
CA THR A 632 42.54 11.78 -25.37
C THR A 632 41.31 11.77 -26.29
N PRO A 633 40.94 12.90 -26.91
CA PRO A 633 39.83 12.94 -27.86
C PRO A 633 40.07 11.98 -29.04
N ILE A 634 39.03 11.25 -29.42
CA ILE A 634 39.00 10.41 -30.62
C ILE A 634 38.17 11.10 -31.70
N GLN A 635 38.51 10.90 -32.98
CA GLN A 635 37.66 11.40 -34.05
C GLN A 635 36.31 10.66 -34.05
N LEU A 636 35.20 11.39 -34.24
CA LEU A 636 33.87 10.77 -34.21
C LEU A 636 33.77 9.59 -35.21
N SER A 637 34.33 9.75 -36.41
CA SER A 637 34.36 8.68 -37.42
C SER A 637 35.07 7.41 -36.94
N GLU A 638 36.19 7.56 -36.23
CA GLU A 638 36.97 6.44 -35.69
C GLU A 638 36.20 5.70 -34.58
N TYR A 639 35.47 6.45 -33.73
CA TYR A 639 34.59 5.84 -32.74
C TYR A 639 33.45 5.06 -33.40
N ILE A 640 32.79 5.63 -34.42
CA ILE A 640 31.70 4.95 -35.11
C ILE A 640 32.19 3.71 -35.87
N ASP A 641 33.38 3.76 -36.48
CA ASP A 641 34.01 2.60 -37.11
C ASP A 641 34.31 1.49 -36.10
N SER A 642 34.63 1.82 -34.85
CA SER A 642 34.85 0.82 -33.80
C SER A 642 33.57 0.06 -33.40
N LEU A 643 32.39 0.61 -33.69
CA LEU A 643 31.10 0.02 -33.37
C LEU A 643 30.50 -0.81 -34.53
N ARG A 644 31.20 -0.90 -35.66
CA ARG A 644 30.63 -1.34 -36.93
C ARG A 644 30.26 -2.83 -36.92
N THR A 645 29.00 -3.09 -37.23
CA THR A 645 28.44 -4.41 -37.55
C THR A 645 27.67 -4.31 -38.86
N GLU A 646 27.24 -5.45 -39.44
CA GLU A 646 26.24 -5.43 -40.51
C GLU A 646 24.96 -4.73 -39.98
N ASP A 647 24.41 -3.77 -40.74
CA ASP A 647 23.21 -2.98 -40.45
C ASP A 647 23.20 -2.16 -39.13
N LEU A 648 24.27 -1.41 -38.84
CA LEU A 648 24.34 -0.57 -37.64
C LEU A 648 23.31 0.59 -37.65
N LYS A 649 22.36 0.55 -36.70
CA LYS A 649 21.37 1.60 -36.45
C LYS A 649 21.71 2.38 -35.19
N ILE A 650 21.92 3.69 -35.31
CA ILE A 650 22.27 4.55 -34.17
C ILE A 650 21.24 5.65 -33.99
N GLY A 651 20.69 5.76 -32.78
CA GLY A 651 19.89 6.88 -32.34
C GLY A 651 20.77 8.02 -31.84
N VAL A 652 20.48 9.26 -32.22
CA VAL A 652 21.23 10.43 -31.77
C VAL A 652 20.29 11.46 -31.17
N LEU A 653 20.56 11.82 -29.92
CA LEU A 653 19.94 12.94 -29.23
C LEU A 653 20.95 14.09 -29.09
N ALA A 654 20.67 15.22 -29.72
CA ALA A 654 21.54 16.39 -29.67
C ALA A 654 20.72 17.67 -29.80
N ALA A 655 21.33 18.81 -29.45
CA ALA A 655 20.71 20.11 -29.65
C ALA A 655 20.47 20.37 -31.14
N THR A 656 19.36 21.02 -31.49
CA THR A 656 18.94 21.22 -32.90
C THR A 656 19.98 21.98 -33.74
N ASP A 657 20.72 22.88 -33.10
CA ASP A 657 21.77 23.74 -33.64
C ASP A 657 23.19 23.16 -33.49
N SER A 658 23.32 21.90 -33.08
CA SER A 658 24.60 21.23 -32.91
C SER A 658 25.36 20.99 -34.21
N MET A 659 26.68 21.17 -34.18
CA MET A 659 27.59 20.78 -35.27
C MET A 659 27.70 19.26 -35.44
N LEU A 660 27.29 18.48 -34.43
CA LEU A 660 27.28 17.01 -34.50
C LEU A 660 26.51 16.53 -35.73
N TRP A 661 25.38 17.17 -36.05
CA TRP A 661 24.54 16.77 -37.19
C TRP A 661 25.31 16.75 -38.52
N ASN A 662 26.17 17.75 -38.76
CA ASN A 662 26.99 17.83 -39.97
C ASN A 662 28.08 16.74 -40.00
N SER A 663 28.67 16.46 -38.84
CA SER A 663 29.69 15.40 -38.73
C SER A 663 29.10 14.01 -39.00
N LEU A 664 27.85 13.76 -38.59
CA LEU A 664 27.17 12.48 -38.86
C LEU A 664 26.90 12.26 -40.35
N ASP A 665 26.60 13.33 -41.10
CA ASP A 665 26.36 13.26 -42.56
C ASP A 665 27.61 12.83 -43.35
N SER A 666 28.80 12.97 -42.76
CA SER A 666 30.06 12.57 -43.39
C SER A 666 30.44 11.09 -43.17
N ILE A 667 29.64 10.34 -42.40
CA ILE A 667 29.94 8.95 -42.02
C ILE A 667 28.99 7.99 -42.74
N ASP A 668 29.53 7.22 -43.68
CA ASP A 668 28.80 6.21 -44.45
C ASP A 668 28.61 4.88 -43.70
N GLY A 669 27.62 4.10 -44.13
CA GLY A 669 27.42 2.72 -43.63
C GLY A 669 26.73 2.63 -42.26
N VAL A 670 26.09 3.71 -41.79
CA VAL A 670 25.28 3.75 -40.56
C VAL A 670 23.89 4.30 -40.89
N THR A 671 22.86 3.67 -40.31
CA THR A 671 21.50 4.20 -40.37
C THR A 671 21.25 5.09 -39.16
N TRP A 672 21.14 6.40 -39.39
CA TRP A 672 20.96 7.41 -38.34
C TRP A 672 19.48 7.65 -38.03
N TYR A 673 19.12 7.56 -36.75
CA TYR A 673 17.83 7.99 -36.22
C TYR A 673 18.04 9.25 -35.39
N ARG A 674 17.57 10.39 -35.90
CA ARG A 674 17.83 11.70 -35.30
C ARG A 674 16.66 12.13 -34.42
N TYR A 675 16.94 12.49 -33.17
CA TYR A 675 15.97 13.07 -32.27
C TYR A 675 16.50 14.43 -31.76
N PRO A 676 16.10 15.56 -32.40
CA PRO A 676 16.54 16.88 -31.95
C PRO A 676 15.87 17.26 -30.61
N LEU A 677 16.68 17.74 -29.66
CA LEU A 677 16.25 18.09 -28.30
C LEU A 677 15.79 19.55 -28.16
N GLY A 678 16.02 20.41 -29.16
CA GLY A 678 15.81 21.86 -29.07
C GLY A 678 17.12 22.64 -29.16
N PRO A 679 17.06 23.98 -29.34
CA PRO A 679 18.27 24.79 -29.49
C PRO A 679 19.06 24.87 -28.17
N THR A 680 20.39 24.99 -28.25
CA THR A 680 21.26 25.16 -27.08
C THR A 680 20.89 26.36 -26.20
N SER A 681 20.27 27.39 -26.78
CA SER A 681 19.76 28.56 -26.07
C SER A 681 18.54 28.29 -25.18
N GLU A 682 17.85 27.15 -25.34
CA GLU A 682 16.63 26.78 -24.61
C GLU A 682 16.75 25.42 -23.88
N PRO A 683 17.50 25.35 -22.76
CA PRO A 683 17.66 24.13 -21.96
C PRO A 683 16.35 23.54 -21.45
N SER A 684 15.30 24.35 -21.25
CA SER A 684 13.96 23.89 -20.86
C SER A 684 13.31 23.01 -21.92
N VAL A 685 13.53 23.29 -23.22
CA VAL A 685 13.05 22.44 -24.32
C VAL A 685 13.83 21.13 -24.38
N ILE A 686 15.15 21.19 -24.16
CA ILE A 686 16.02 20.02 -24.06
C ILE A 686 15.58 19.10 -22.92
N ALA A 687 15.32 19.68 -21.74
CA ALA A 687 14.77 19.00 -20.58
C ALA A 687 13.41 18.34 -20.86
N HIS A 688 12.50 19.07 -21.51
CA HIS A 688 11.18 18.58 -21.89
C HIS A 688 11.24 17.35 -22.81
N ARG A 689 12.22 17.34 -23.72
CA ARG A 689 12.34 16.37 -24.82
C ARG A 689 13.26 15.19 -24.53
N LEU A 690 14.10 15.26 -23.49
CA LEU A 690 15.12 14.23 -23.21
C LEU A 690 14.53 12.81 -23.10
N PHE A 691 13.57 12.61 -22.18
CA PHE A 691 13.00 11.27 -21.98
C PHE A 691 12.09 10.82 -23.13
N ASP A 692 11.36 11.75 -23.76
CA ASP A 692 10.58 11.44 -24.97
C ASP A 692 11.49 10.93 -26.09
N GLY A 693 12.65 11.55 -26.28
CA GLY A 693 13.66 11.11 -27.24
C GLY A 693 14.24 9.74 -26.94
N LEU A 694 14.61 9.48 -25.68
CA LEU A 694 15.14 8.18 -25.27
C LEU A 694 14.13 7.06 -25.53
N LEU A 695 12.88 7.30 -25.16
CA LEU A 695 11.81 6.33 -25.34
C LEU A 695 11.46 6.18 -26.84
N THR A 696 11.44 7.26 -27.61
CA THR A 696 11.18 7.23 -29.06
C THR A 696 12.24 6.42 -29.81
N LEU A 697 13.53 6.71 -29.58
CA LEU A 697 14.61 6.00 -30.26
C LEU A 697 14.70 4.52 -29.86
N GLU A 698 14.33 4.19 -28.62
CA GLU A 698 14.22 2.80 -28.17
C GLU A 698 13.12 2.05 -28.93
N LYS A 699 11.98 2.72 -29.16
CA LYS A 699 10.87 2.18 -29.96
C LYS A 699 11.26 1.96 -31.42
N ASP A 700 12.11 2.83 -31.97
CA ASP A 700 12.58 2.74 -33.35
C ASP A 700 13.61 1.61 -33.59
N GLY A 701 14.00 0.90 -32.52
CA GLY A 701 14.82 -0.31 -32.61
C GLY A 701 16.29 -0.02 -32.94
N VAL A 702 16.82 1.11 -32.48
CA VAL A 702 18.25 1.44 -32.63
C VAL A 702 19.12 0.51 -31.77
N HIS A 703 20.32 0.19 -32.25
CA HIS A 703 21.25 -0.71 -31.56
C HIS A 703 22.05 0.01 -30.47
N ARG A 704 22.23 1.32 -30.60
CA ARG A 704 22.92 2.20 -29.64
C ARG A 704 22.36 3.62 -29.73
N MET A 705 22.43 4.36 -28.62
CA MET A 705 22.10 5.78 -28.58
C MET A 705 23.32 6.62 -28.24
N LEU A 706 23.50 7.72 -28.96
CA LEU A 706 24.47 8.76 -28.67
C LEU A 706 23.74 9.98 -28.16
N ILE A 707 24.17 10.52 -27.03
CA ILE A 707 23.63 11.77 -26.48
C ILE A 707 24.76 12.78 -26.44
N GLU A 708 24.58 13.91 -27.09
CA GLU A 708 25.53 15.01 -26.99
C GLU A 708 25.45 15.69 -25.63
N GLU A 709 26.61 15.99 -25.07
CA GLU A 709 26.75 16.83 -23.89
C GLU A 709 26.15 18.22 -24.12
N VAL A 710 25.43 18.72 -23.11
CA VAL A 710 24.90 20.08 -23.08
C VAL A 710 25.53 20.87 -21.94
N ASP A 711 25.51 22.19 -22.07
CA ASP A 711 25.97 23.09 -21.01
C ASP A 711 25.13 22.90 -19.73
N GLU A 712 25.77 22.97 -18.56
CA GLU A 712 25.14 22.72 -17.26
C GLU A 712 24.48 23.96 -16.63
N THR A 713 24.18 25.00 -17.42
CA THR A 713 23.38 26.14 -16.95
C THR A 713 21.89 25.83 -16.98
N ARG A 714 21.14 26.42 -16.03
CA ARG A 714 19.68 26.24 -15.89
C ARG A 714 19.28 24.77 -15.83
N GLU A 715 18.29 24.33 -16.62
CA GLU A 715 17.84 22.93 -16.68
C GLU A 715 18.90 21.98 -17.24
N GLY A 716 19.95 22.49 -17.90
CA GLY A 716 21.06 21.72 -18.45
C GLY A 716 21.79 20.88 -17.38
N LEU A 717 21.93 21.41 -16.17
CA LEU A 717 22.44 20.65 -15.01
C LEU A 717 21.58 19.41 -14.72
N ALA A 718 20.26 19.55 -14.78
CA ALA A 718 19.33 18.46 -14.52
C ALA A 718 19.37 17.43 -15.65
N VAL A 719 19.45 17.89 -16.91
CA VAL A 719 19.65 17.05 -18.11
C VAL A 719 20.92 16.22 -17.98
N MET A 720 22.07 16.85 -17.74
CA MET A 720 23.36 16.15 -17.62
C MET A 720 23.38 15.20 -16.43
N ASN A 721 22.69 15.50 -15.33
CA ASN A 721 22.51 14.57 -14.23
C ASN A 721 21.78 13.28 -14.64
N ARG A 722 20.76 13.35 -15.52
CA ARG A 722 20.04 12.19 -16.04
C ARG A 722 20.88 11.43 -17.07
N VAL A 723 21.48 12.15 -18.01
CA VAL A 723 22.29 11.57 -19.07
C VAL A 723 23.47 10.78 -18.52
N ARG A 724 24.20 11.32 -17.54
CA ARG A 724 25.34 10.60 -16.89
C ARG A 724 24.92 9.32 -16.17
N LYS A 725 23.67 9.24 -15.69
CA LYS A 725 23.13 8.05 -15.02
C LYS A 725 22.59 7.02 -16.02
N ALA A 726 22.08 7.47 -17.17
CA ALA A 726 21.61 6.62 -18.24
C ALA A 726 22.75 6.03 -19.07
N ALA A 727 23.84 6.79 -19.25
CA ALA A 727 25.00 6.41 -20.05
C ALA A 727 25.72 5.17 -19.48
N SER A 728 26.09 4.25 -20.39
CA SER A 728 26.93 3.09 -20.10
C SER A 728 28.42 3.46 -20.16
N ASP A 729 28.73 4.44 -21.00
CA ASP A 729 30.06 4.92 -21.32
C ASP A 729 30.03 6.41 -21.69
N VAL A 730 31.15 7.09 -21.47
CA VAL A 730 31.36 8.50 -21.80
C VAL A 730 32.59 8.58 -22.68
N ILE A 731 32.48 9.26 -23.82
CA ILE A 731 33.54 9.36 -24.81
C ILE A 731 33.74 10.81 -25.22
N ARG A 732 34.98 11.25 -25.21
CA ARG A 732 35.38 12.58 -25.70
C ARG A 732 35.65 12.51 -27.19
N VAL A 733 34.91 13.27 -27.98
CA VAL A 733 35.02 13.26 -29.45
C VAL A 733 35.37 14.62 -30.01
N THR A 734 36.18 14.63 -31.08
CA THR A 734 36.32 15.81 -31.94
C THR A 734 35.34 15.72 -33.10
N LEU A 735 34.68 16.84 -33.38
CA LEU A 735 33.85 17.03 -34.56
C LEU A 735 34.71 17.65 -35.67
N ASN A 736 34.43 17.29 -36.92
CA ASN A 736 35.18 17.79 -38.08
C ASN A 736 34.83 19.22 -38.45
#